data_AF-Q05SF6-F1
#
_entry.id   AF-Q05SF6-F1
#
_cell.length_a   1.000
_cell.length_b   1.000
_cell.length_c   1.000
_cell.angle_alpha   90.00
_cell.angle_beta   90.00
_cell.angle_gamma   90.00
#
_symmetry.space_group_name_H-M   'P 1'
#
loop_
_entity.id
_entity.type
_entity.pdbx_description
1 polymer ?
#
loop_
_entity_poly.entity_id
_entity_poly.type
_entity_poly.pdbx_seq_one_letter_code
_entity_poly.pdbx_strand_id
1 'polypeptide(L)'
;MSWWALLVLIWPLWLRQRPEDESPLWARRSLILLISLLTLRYLSWRVTHSLNLSTPLSSGLSLVLLLTESWLLLTGLIAFGLAWKRFPDRREQMDAVEQRWLASRWRPKVDLYVPTCGEPLTVLERTLIGCSQQSYGNAQVWVLDDSGRAEVRQLAVHLGCRYLHRPERVQAKAGNLNHGLRYGRGELVAVLDADFIPQQDFLHRCIGFLSEPDVALVQTPQCFLNADPVMRNLGMEPWLLSDEESFYRWIQPVRDGWGAVVCAGTSFVARRSALESVGGFVGNAISEDLVTGIALNAQGWRLIYLQEKLSAGLAAETMADFVRQRQRWAEGTLQSLGLKQGPLRSPNLNLGQRIAYLEGVVHWLNPLPRILLLLMPLSYGLLHTLPVLMSWQDARDQLLPLWGTLLLSVGWLNRSSRGALISELTSWVLAVPLSITVLQQGWRLLWRRSNGGFRITPKHQRRDRGSCSAALALPLVGLTVISLINLQGLLMPSAPVDPQAISGRPIGLLWASVNLISLLIALRACWDPPASDPAPWQQLDCPAWLSNISGPSRSCTITAMSESGVELMVPGSELQNLTGQDLSWCQQVPAIPISLVKRRGNQVALRWAMATNDPRRQALIRWLYGRPGCWPDREAHGEWQALLVLLSRIVRPAAAPGPLHRSVMRQQLS
;
A
#
# COMPACT_ATOMS: atom_id res chain seq x y z
N MET A 1 -13.08 -29.75 -31.57
CA MET A 1 -12.42 -28.98 -30.50
C MET A 1 -13.39 -27.94 -29.99
N SER A 2 -13.60 -27.81 -28.69
CA SER A 2 -14.61 -26.93 -28.11
C SER A 2 -14.04 -25.50 -28.00
N TRP A 3 -14.55 -24.55 -28.80
CA TRP A 3 -14.05 -23.17 -28.86
C TRP A 3 -14.53 -22.29 -27.70
N TRP A 4 -15.47 -22.80 -26.89
CA TRP A 4 -16.14 -22.03 -25.84
C TRP A 4 -15.16 -21.44 -24.81
N ALA A 5 -14.06 -22.14 -24.49
CA ALA A 5 -13.08 -21.68 -23.53
C ALA A 5 -12.44 -20.34 -23.96
N LEU A 6 -12.25 -20.15 -25.27
CA LEU A 6 -11.76 -18.91 -25.86
C LEU A 6 -12.88 -17.88 -26.02
N LEU A 7 -14.10 -18.30 -26.39
CA LEU A 7 -15.25 -17.40 -26.53
C LEU A 7 -15.58 -16.68 -25.21
N VAL A 8 -15.45 -17.35 -24.06
CA VAL A 8 -15.66 -16.75 -22.74
C VAL A 8 -14.71 -15.59 -22.46
N LEU A 9 -13.50 -15.60 -23.03
CA LEU A 9 -12.50 -14.55 -22.84
C LEU A 9 -12.79 -13.29 -23.66
N ILE A 10 -13.68 -13.35 -24.66
CA ILE A 10 -14.07 -12.18 -25.45
C ILE A 10 -14.74 -11.13 -24.56
N TRP A 11 -15.56 -11.56 -23.59
CA TRP A 11 -16.27 -10.65 -22.70
C TRP A 11 -15.34 -9.76 -21.85
N PRO A 12 -14.40 -10.29 -21.04
CA PRO A 12 -13.47 -9.45 -20.31
C PRO A 12 -12.56 -8.63 -21.24
N LEU A 13 -12.19 -9.13 -22.43
CA LEU A 13 -11.43 -8.34 -23.41
C LEU A 13 -12.23 -7.13 -23.94
N TRP A 14 -13.52 -7.31 -24.20
CA TRP A 14 -14.40 -6.23 -24.64
C TRP A 14 -14.57 -5.17 -23.54
N LEU A 15 -14.76 -5.59 -22.28
CA LEU A 15 -14.89 -4.66 -21.16
C LEU A 15 -13.66 -3.77 -20.97
N ARG A 16 -12.44 -4.29 -21.21
CA ARG A 16 -11.20 -3.52 -21.09
C ARG A 16 -11.07 -2.36 -22.08
N GLN A 17 -11.94 -2.26 -23.09
CA GLN A 17 -11.94 -1.14 -24.04
C GLN A 17 -12.42 0.17 -23.40
N ARG A 18 -13.12 0.11 -22.26
CA ARG A 18 -13.58 1.28 -21.50
C ARG A 18 -13.25 1.13 -20.02
N PRO A 19 -12.85 2.20 -19.32
CA PRO A 19 -12.67 2.19 -17.87
C PRO A 19 -13.91 1.68 -17.11
N GLU A 20 -13.71 1.07 -15.94
CA GLU A 20 -14.79 0.51 -15.12
C GLU A 20 -15.72 1.58 -14.57
N ASP A 21 -15.18 2.72 -14.17
CA ASP A 21 -15.89 3.88 -13.63
C ASP A 21 -16.79 4.56 -14.66
N GLU A 22 -16.41 4.55 -15.93
CA GLU A 22 -17.23 5.02 -17.05
C GLU A 22 -18.25 3.96 -17.54
N SER A 23 -18.08 2.71 -17.12
CA SER A 23 -18.92 1.60 -17.56
C SER A 23 -20.22 1.50 -16.75
N PRO A 24 -21.33 1.08 -17.38
CA PRO A 24 -22.59 0.90 -16.67
C PRO A 24 -22.49 -0.26 -15.66
N LEU A 25 -23.21 -0.14 -14.54
CA LEU A 25 -23.13 -1.09 -13.42
C LEU A 25 -23.43 -2.56 -13.82
N TRP A 26 -24.27 -2.77 -14.84
CA TRP A 26 -24.57 -4.12 -15.33
C TRP A 26 -23.33 -4.81 -15.93
N ALA A 27 -22.37 -4.06 -16.48
CA ALA A 27 -21.14 -4.59 -17.07
C ALA A 27 -20.24 -5.21 -16.00
N ARG A 28 -20.09 -4.52 -14.86
CA ARG A 28 -19.39 -5.06 -13.68
C ARG A 28 -20.11 -6.30 -13.14
N ARG A 29 -21.43 -6.22 -12.99
CA ARG A 29 -22.24 -7.33 -12.47
C ARG A 29 -22.18 -8.57 -13.37
N SER A 30 -22.25 -8.42 -14.69
CA SER A 30 -22.15 -9.55 -15.61
C SER A 30 -20.78 -10.22 -15.53
N LEU A 31 -19.71 -9.45 -15.33
CA LEU A 31 -18.38 -9.99 -15.11
C LEU A 31 -18.26 -10.77 -13.79
N ILE A 32 -18.81 -10.22 -12.70
CA ILE A 32 -18.85 -10.90 -11.39
C ILE A 32 -19.67 -12.20 -11.49
N LEU A 33 -20.80 -12.18 -12.19
CA LEU A 33 -21.60 -13.38 -12.45
C LEU A 33 -20.81 -14.42 -13.25
N LEU A 34 -20.13 -13.99 -14.31
CA LEU A 34 -19.31 -14.88 -15.12
C LEU A 34 -18.23 -15.55 -14.28
N ILE A 35 -17.47 -14.78 -13.49
CA ILE A 35 -16.44 -15.32 -12.59
C ILE A 35 -17.07 -16.29 -11.59
N SER A 36 -18.20 -15.95 -10.98
CA SER A 36 -18.89 -16.80 -9.99
C SER A 36 -19.34 -18.13 -10.61
N LEU A 37 -19.90 -18.10 -11.82
CA LEU A 37 -20.33 -19.30 -12.54
C LEU A 37 -19.15 -20.18 -12.96
N LEU A 38 -18.05 -19.57 -13.41
CA LEU A 38 -16.82 -20.30 -13.76
C LEU A 38 -16.17 -20.91 -12.51
N THR A 39 -16.16 -20.21 -11.38
CA THR A 39 -15.71 -20.75 -10.09
C THR A 39 -16.55 -21.93 -9.66
N LEU A 40 -17.88 -21.82 -9.71
CA LEU A 40 -18.78 -22.93 -9.35
C LEU A 40 -18.55 -24.13 -10.27
N ARG A 41 -18.44 -23.91 -11.58
CA ARG A 41 -18.14 -24.95 -12.56
C ARG A 41 -16.82 -25.65 -12.26
N TYR A 42 -15.76 -24.87 -12.01
CA TYR A 42 -14.44 -25.40 -11.70
C TYR A 42 -14.45 -26.22 -10.40
N LEU A 43 -15.03 -25.71 -9.32
CA LEU A 43 -15.10 -26.43 -8.04
C LEU A 43 -15.98 -27.69 -8.13
N SER A 44 -17.09 -27.63 -8.87
CA SER A 44 -17.92 -28.80 -9.17
C SER A 44 -17.12 -29.87 -9.91
N TRP A 45 -16.37 -29.49 -10.95
CA TRP A 45 -15.47 -30.41 -11.66
C TRP A 45 -14.39 -30.96 -10.73
N ARG A 46 -13.83 -30.10 -9.86
CA ARG A 46 -12.78 -30.52 -8.92
C ARG A 46 -13.25 -31.67 -8.04
N VAL A 47 -14.44 -31.55 -7.46
CA VAL A 47 -15.06 -32.57 -6.58
C VAL A 47 -15.46 -33.83 -7.33
N THR A 48 -15.99 -33.71 -8.55
CA THR A 48 -16.63 -34.83 -9.25
C THR A 48 -15.70 -35.67 -10.12
N HIS A 49 -14.67 -35.07 -10.73
CA HIS A 49 -13.87 -35.73 -11.78
C HIS A 49 -12.37 -35.75 -11.51
N SER A 50 -11.84 -34.83 -10.68
CA SER A 50 -10.39 -34.60 -10.60
C SER A 50 -9.71 -35.07 -9.31
N LEU A 51 -10.47 -35.54 -8.31
CA LEU A 51 -9.92 -36.02 -7.05
C LEU A 51 -9.15 -37.32 -7.25
N ASN A 52 -7.91 -37.39 -6.74
CA ASN A 52 -7.14 -38.63 -6.75
C ASN A 52 -7.33 -39.42 -5.44
N LEU A 53 -8.34 -40.30 -5.43
CA LEU A 53 -8.69 -41.11 -4.26
C LEU A 53 -8.07 -42.51 -4.26
N SER A 54 -7.04 -42.75 -5.08
CA SER A 54 -6.43 -44.07 -5.25
C SER A 54 -5.69 -44.57 -4.01
N THR A 55 -5.04 -43.68 -3.26
CA THR A 55 -4.26 -44.00 -2.05
C THR A 55 -4.61 -43.04 -0.90
N PRO A 56 -4.34 -43.40 0.37
CA PRO A 56 -4.55 -42.48 1.49
C PRO A 56 -3.76 -41.17 1.36
N LEU A 57 -2.51 -41.25 0.88
CA LEU A 57 -1.65 -40.09 0.66
C LEU A 57 -2.19 -39.18 -0.46
N SER A 58 -2.54 -39.76 -1.63
CA SER A 58 -3.13 -38.99 -2.73
C SER A 58 -4.47 -38.37 -2.35
N SER A 59 -5.28 -39.08 -1.56
CA SER A 59 -6.57 -38.59 -1.07
C SER A 59 -6.38 -37.39 -0.15
N GLY A 60 -5.46 -37.49 0.81
CA GLY A 60 -5.14 -36.39 1.73
C GLY A 60 -4.64 -35.15 0.99
N LEU A 61 -3.69 -35.32 0.07
CA LEU A 61 -3.15 -34.22 -0.74
C LEU A 61 -4.22 -33.60 -1.66
N SER A 62 -5.07 -34.42 -2.28
CA SER A 62 -6.18 -33.96 -3.13
C SER A 62 -7.17 -33.11 -2.35
N LEU A 63 -7.54 -33.54 -1.14
CA LEU A 63 -8.46 -32.82 -0.26
C LEU A 63 -7.86 -31.50 0.24
N VAL A 64 -6.59 -31.52 0.67
CA VAL A 64 -5.90 -30.28 1.09
C VAL A 64 -5.85 -29.27 -0.05
N LEU A 65 -5.51 -29.71 -1.26
CA LEU A 65 -5.49 -28.84 -2.44
C LEU A 65 -6.89 -28.32 -2.78
N LEU A 66 -7.92 -29.17 -2.76
CA LEU A 66 -9.32 -28.74 -2.98
C LEU A 66 -9.75 -27.67 -1.96
N LEU A 67 -9.46 -27.89 -0.67
CA LEU A 67 -9.79 -26.92 0.39
C LEU A 67 -9.04 -25.60 0.19
N THR A 68 -7.79 -25.67 -0.22
CA THR A 68 -6.93 -24.51 -0.48
C THR A 68 -7.44 -23.69 -1.67
N GLU A 69 -7.76 -24.34 -2.79
CA GLU A 69 -8.33 -23.71 -3.99
C GLU A 69 -9.71 -23.12 -3.71
N SER A 70 -10.56 -23.89 -3.00
CA SER A 70 -11.91 -23.44 -2.61
C SER A 70 -11.84 -22.22 -1.71
N TRP A 71 -10.93 -22.20 -0.72
CA TRP A 71 -10.73 -21.04 0.14
C TRP A 71 -10.42 -19.79 -0.67
N LEU A 72 -9.39 -19.83 -1.53
CA LEU A 72 -8.95 -18.66 -2.28
C LEU A 72 -10.02 -18.17 -3.27
N LEU A 73 -10.69 -19.08 -3.97
CA LEU A 73 -11.72 -18.72 -4.94
C LEU A 73 -12.95 -18.15 -4.25
N LEU A 74 -13.48 -18.82 -3.22
CA LEU A 74 -14.70 -18.39 -2.53
C LEU A 74 -14.48 -17.09 -1.75
N THR A 75 -13.32 -16.90 -1.13
CA THR A 75 -13.00 -15.66 -0.43
C THR A 75 -12.81 -14.49 -1.38
N GLY A 76 -12.24 -14.72 -2.57
CA GLY A 76 -12.21 -13.73 -3.65
C GLY A 76 -13.61 -13.30 -4.11
N LEU A 77 -14.58 -14.23 -4.16
CA LEU A 77 -15.97 -13.91 -4.47
C LEU A 77 -16.64 -13.00 -3.42
N ILE A 78 -16.18 -12.99 -2.16
CA ILE A 78 -16.71 -12.07 -1.14
C ILE A 78 -16.42 -10.62 -1.53
N ALA A 79 -15.18 -10.31 -1.91
CA ALA A 79 -14.80 -8.96 -2.34
C ALA A 79 -15.58 -8.52 -3.58
N PHE A 80 -15.76 -9.42 -4.56
CA PHE A 80 -16.60 -9.16 -5.73
C PHE A 80 -18.09 -8.99 -5.38
N GLY A 81 -18.60 -9.78 -4.45
CA GLY A 81 -19.97 -9.66 -3.94
C GLY A 81 -20.22 -8.32 -3.27
N LEU A 82 -19.25 -7.80 -2.50
CA LEU A 82 -19.31 -6.45 -1.95
C LEU A 82 -19.32 -5.38 -3.05
N ALA A 83 -18.57 -5.59 -4.14
CA ALA A 83 -18.56 -4.70 -5.30
C ALA A 83 -19.82 -4.80 -6.20
N TRP A 84 -20.79 -5.65 -5.87
CA TRP A 84 -22.04 -5.80 -6.64
C TRP A 84 -22.90 -4.53 -6.69
N LYS A 85 -22.84 -3.73 -5.62
CA LYS A 85 -23.56 -2.45 -5.47
C LYS A 85 -22.68 -1.29 -5.95
N ARG A 86 -23.29 -0.26 -6.55
CA ARG A 86 -22.59 1.00 -6.83
C ARG A 86 -22.15 1.64 -5.50
N PHE A 87 -20.87 1.95 -5.40
CA PHE A 87 -20.29 2.66 -4.28
C PHE A 87 -20.06 4.13 -4.66
N PRO A 88 -20.05 5.06 -3.69
CA PRO A 88 -19.92 6.49 -3.96
C PRO A 88 -18.50 6.84 -4.46
N ASP A 89 -18.40 7.73 -5.45
CA ASP A 89 -17.19 8.53 -5.67
C ASP A 89 -17.44 9.91 -5.07
N ARG A 90 -16.78 10.19 -3.94
CA ARG A 90 -17.01 11.43 -3.19
C ARG A 90 -16.25 12.62 -3.75
N ARG A 91 -15.32 12.40 -4.69
CA ARG A 91 -14.64 13.48 -5.40
C ARG A 91 -15.61 14.32 -6.21
N GLU A 92 -16.55 13.68 -6.90
CA GLU A 92 -17.60 14.35 -7.69
C GLU A 92 -18.50 15.26 -6.82
N GLN A 93 -18.65 14.94 -5.54
CA GLN A 93 -19.48 15.69 -4.60
C GLN A 93 -18.70 16.77 -3.85
N MET A 94 -17.37 16.70 -3.89
CA MET A 94 -16.49 17.50 -3.02
C MET A 94 -16.72 18.99 -3.23
N ASP A 95 -16.72 19.46 -4.47
CA ASP A 95 -16.89 20.90 -4.75
C ASP A 95 -18.25 21.41 -4.25
N ALA A 96 -19.33 20.64 -4.44
CA ALA A 96 -20.66 21.01 -3.94
C ALA A 96 -20.76 21.01 -2.41
N VAL A 97 -20.10 20.05 -1.75
CA VAL A 97 -20.03 19.92 -0.29
C VAL A 97 -19.20 21.06 0.30
N GLU A 98 -18.07 21.40 -0.31
CA GLU A 98 -17.22 22.52 0.09
C GLU A 98 -17.97 23.85 -0.02
N GLN A 99 -18.61 24.12 -1.17
CA GLN A 99 -19.37 25.36 -1.37
C GLN A 99 -20.51 25.50 -0.37
N ARG A 100 -21.23 24.41 -0.06
CA ARG A 100 -22.29 24.41 0.95
C ARG A 100 -21.76 24.76 2.34
N TRP A 101 -20.61 24.20 2.72
CA TRP A 101 -19.98 24.53 3.99
C TRP A 101 -19.46 25.96 4.03
N LEU A 102 -18.82 26.44 2.95
CA LEU A 102 -18.34 27.83 2.85
C LEU A 102 -19.50 28.84 2.98
N ALA A 103 -20.67 28.53 2.39
CA ALA A 103 -21.88 29.32 2.53
C ALA A 103 -22.50 29.25 3.95
N SER A 104 -22.17 28.22 4.73
CA SER A 104 -22.59 28.10 6.13
C SER A 104 -21.77 29.01 7.06
N ARG A 105 -22.29 29.30 8.26
CA ARG A 105 -21.56 30.02 9.32
C ARG A 105 -20.68 29.12 10.19
N TRP A 106 -20.73 27.80 10.02
CA TRP A 106 -20.00 26.87 10.87
C TRP A 106 -18.51 26.88 10.50
N ARG A 107 -17.67 27.31 11.45
CA ARG A 107 -16.21 27.35 11.33
C ARG A 107 -15.61 26.66 12.56
N PRO A 108 -15.68 25.31 12.61
CA PRO A 108 -15.28 24.56 13.79
C PRO A 108 -13.81 24.76 14.10
N LYS A 109 -13.46 24.83 15.38
CA LYS A 109 -12.06 24.74 15.77
C LYS A 109 -11.55 23.32 15.53
N VAL A 110 -10.39 23.18 14.87
CA VAL A 110 -9.75 21.89 14.61
C VAL A 110 -8.50 21.75 15.47
N ASP A 111 -8.40 20.68 16.24
CA ASP A 111 -7.13 20.26 16.83
C ASP A 111 -6.44 19.26 15.87
N LEU A 112 -5.28 19.62 15.35
CA LEU A 112 -4.49 18.74 14.47
C LEU A 112 -3.40 18.06 15.30
N TYR A 113 -3.55 16.75 15.52
CA TYR A 113 -2.66 15.93 16.32
C TYR A 113 -1.60 15.23 15.48
N VAL A 114 -0.34 15.44 15.86
CA VAL A 114 0.84 14.76 15.30
C VAL A 114 1.51 13.95 16.40
N PRO A 115 1.17 12.65 16.56
CA PRO A 115 1.84 11.79 17.54
C PRO A 115 3.25 11.40 17.06
N THR A 116 4.22 11.46 17.96
CA THR A 116 5.59 11.02 17.73
C THR A 116 6.09 10.15 18.88
N CYS A 117 6.86 9.11 18.55
CA CYS A 117 7.50 8.20 19.49
C CYS A 117 8.92 7.86 19.01
N GLY A 118 9.75 8.90 18.79
CA GLY A 118 11.17 8.75 18.48
C GLY A 118 11.53 8.87 17.00
N GLU A 119 10.60 9.31 16.14
CA GLU A 119 10.90 9.60 14.74
C GLU A 119 11.98 10.69 14.60
N PRO A 120 12.84 10.65 13.58
CA PRO A 120 13.88 11.65 13.38
C PRO A 120 13.31 13.07 13.27
N LEU A 121 14.05 14.04 13.81
CA LEU A 121 13.61 15.44 13.86
C LEU A 121 13.31 16.00 12.46
N THR A 122 14.10 15.61 11.44
CA THR A 122 13.89 16.04 10.05
C THR A 122 12.59 15.51 9.46
N VAL A 123 12.15 14.31 9.85
CA VAL A 123 10.87 13.73 9.42
C VAL A 123 9.73 14.50 10.05
N LEU A 124 9.78 14.70 11.37
CA LEU A 124 8.77 15.45 12.10
C LEU A 124 8.67 16.90 11.63
N GLU A 125 9.81 17.56 11.36
CA GLU A 125 9.87 18.92 10.84
C GLU A 125 9.08 19.08 9.54
N ARG A 126 9.24 18.18 8.56
CA ARG A 126 8.48 18.23 7.30
C ARG A 126 6.98 18.20 7.55
N THR A 127 6.54 17.28 8.40
CA THR A 127 5.13 17.12 8.79
C THR A 127 4.61 18.36 9.48
N LEU A 128 5.33 18.89 10.47
CA LEU A 128 4.91 20.10 11.19
C LEU A 128 4.88 21.35 10.30
N ILE A 129 5.80 21.47 9.34
CA ILE A 129 5.76 22.53 8.33
C ILE A 129 4.46 22.45 7.51
N GLY A 130 4.08 21.26 7.02
CA GLY A 130 2.82 21.06 6.29
C GLY A 130 1.57 21.31 7.16
N CYS A 131 1.59 20.86 8.41
CA CYS A 131 0.48 21.04 9.35
C CYS A 131 0.27 22.51 9.74
N SER A 132 1.34 23.28 9.90
CA SER A 132 1.27 24.69 10.34
C SER A 132 0.78 25.64 9.25
N GLN A 133 0.55 25.13 8.03
CA GLN A 133 0.18 25.91 6.85
C GLN A 133 -1.11 25.45 6.20
N GLN A 134 -1.97 24.82 6.99
CA GLN A 134 -3.34 24.62 6.55
C GLN A 134 -3.96 25.97 6.19
N SER A 135 -4.62 26.05 5.04
CA SER A 135 -5.35 27.24 4.60
C SER A 135 -6.50 27.59 5.54
N TYR A 136 -6.99 26.60 6.29
CA TYR A 136 -7.99 26.77 7.32
C TYR A 136 -7.40 27.35 8.61
N GLY A 137 -7.62 28.65 8.84
CA GLY A 137 -7.02 29.40 9.96
C GLY A 137 -7.51 29.05 11.37
N ASN A 138 -8.65 28.36 11.53
CA ASN A 138 -9.16 27.94 12.85
C ASN A 138 -8.66 26.53 13.24
N ALA A 139 -7.35 26.31 13.08
CA ALA A 139 -6.68 25.06 13.39
C ALA A 139 -5.53 25.28 14.39
N GLN A 140 -5.38 24.37 15.35
CA GLN A 140 -4.26 24.33 16.28
C GLN A 140 -3.50 23.02 16.11
N VAL A 141 -2.23 23.11 15.74
CA VAL A 141 -1.34 21.94 15.68
C VAL A 141 -0.86 21.58 17.07
N TRP A 142 -0.94 20.29 17.41
CA TRP A 142 -0.43 19.69 18.64
C TRP A 142 0.56 18.57 18.31
N VAL A 143 1.78 18.68 18.84
CA VAL A 143 2.79 17.64 18.84
C VAL A 143 2.60 16.81 20.10
N LEU A 144 2.22 15.55 19.93
CA LEU A 144 2.00 14.62 21.04
C LEU A 144 3.21 13.69 21.13
N ASP A 145 4.18 14.03 21.97
CA ASP A 145 5.47 13.35 22.04
C ASP A 145 5.53 12.33 23.17
N ASP A 146 5.52 11.04 22.83
CA ASP A 146 5.70 9.96 23.78
C ASP A 146 7.17 9.84 24.26
N SER A 147 8.13 10.37 23.49
CA SER A 147 9.56 10.29 23.80
C SER A 147 10.04 11.36 24.78
N GLY A 148 9.35 12.49 24.88
CA GLY A 148 9.69 13.57 25.82
C GLY A 148 10.97 14.32 25.43
N ARG A 149 11.28 14.44 24.13
CA ARG A 149 12.56 14.98 23.64
C ARG A 149 12.56 16.51 23.63
N ALA A 150 13.60 17.12 24.20
CA ALA A 150 13.75 18.57 24.28
C ALA A 150 13.81 19.24 22.89
N GLU A 151 14.52 18.64 21.93
CA GLU A 151 14.62 19.10 20.54
C GLU A 151 13.25 19.13 19.82
N VAL A 152 12.35 18.17 20.11
CA VAL A 152 10.99 18.15 19.57
C VAL A 152 10.16 19.29 20.14
N ARG A 153 10.29 19.56 21.45
CA ARG A 153 9.63 20.69 22.09
C ARG A 153 10.10 22.02 21.50
N GLN A 154 11.40 22.19 21.29
CA GLN A 154 11.97 23.39 20.66
C GLN A 154 11.45 23.59 19.24
N LEU A 155 11.44 22.52 18.43
CA LEU A 155 10.90 22.56 17.07
C LEU A 155 9.41 22.92 17.07
N ALA A 156 8.61 22.32 17.95
CA ALA A 156 7.18 22.62 18.08
C ALA A 156 6.96 24.12 18.38
N VAL A 157 7.69 24.66 19.35
CA VAL A 157 7.61 26.10 19.70
C VAL A 157 8.04 26.98 18.52
N HIS A 158 9.13 26.63 17.84
CA HIS A 158 9.63 27.37 16.68
C HIS A 158 8.61 27.46 15.54
N LEU A 159 7.84 26.38 15.30
CA LEU A 159 6.81 26.32 14.27
C LEU A 159 5.42 26.80 14.75
N GLY A 160 5.29 27.28 15.99
CA GLY A 160 4.02 27.74 16.55
C GLY A 160 3.05 26.62 16.95
N CYS A 161 3.53 25.39 17.05
CA CYS A 161 2.76 24.23 17.49
C CYS A 161 2.68 24.16 19.02
N ARG A 162 1.60 23.58 19.54
CA ARG A 162 1.51 23.18 20.96
C ARG A 162 2.27 21.87 21.16
N TYR A 163 2.95 21.74 22.29
CA TYR A 163 3.67 20.53 22.66
C TYR A 163 3.03 19.88 23.88
N LEU A 164 2.81 18.57 23.82
CA LEU A 164 2.40 17.76 24.96
C LEU A 164 3.27 16.52 25.06
N HIS A 165 3.66 16.21 26.29
CA HIS A 165 4.28 14.95 26.67
C HIS A 165 3.47 14.37 27.83
N ARG A 166 3.28 13.06 27.84
CA ARG A 166 2.60 12.35 28.93
C ARG A 166 3.61 11.55 29.77
N PRO A 167 3.39 11.45 31.10
CA PRO A 167 4.35 10.81 32.01
C PRO A 167 4.45 9.29 31.82
N GLU A 168 3.34 8.62 31.45
CA GLU A 168 3.28 7.17 31.30
C GLU A 168 2.86 6.75 29.89
N ARG A 169 3.59 5.78 29.31
CA ARG A 169 3.35 5.23 27.97
C ARG A 169 2.38 4.05 27.99
N VAL A 170 1.15 4.32 28.41
CA VAL A 170 0.07 3.31 28.42
C VAL A 170 -0.68 3.32 27.08
N GLN A 171 -0.96 2.17 26.49
CA GLN A 171 -1.76 2.02 25.25
C GLN A 171 -1.18 2.73 24.00
N ALA A 172 0.15 2.89 23.91
CA ALA A 172 0.86 3.39 22.72
C ALA A 172 0.19 4.63 22.08
N LYS A 173 0.04 4.68 20.75
CA LYS A 173 -0.53 5.80 20.01
C LYS A 173 -1.95 6.17 20.46
N ALA A 174 -2.83 5.20 20.68
CA ALA A 174 -4.20 5.42 21.16
C ALA A 174 -4.22 6.20 22.47
N GLY A 175 -3.40 5.78 23.44
CA GLY A 175 -3.29 6.46 24.72
C GLY A 175 -2.70 7.87 24.59
N ASN A 176 -1.79 8.09 23.64
CA ASN A 176 -1.19 9.41 23.37
C ASN A 176 -2.24 10.36 22.79
N LEU A 177 -3.02 9.89 21.81
CA LEU A 177 -4.15 10.64 21.23
C LEU A 177 -5.21 10.94 22.29
N ASN A 178 -5.58 9.97 23.13
CA ASN A 178 -6.53 10.17 24.23
C ASN A 178 -6.02 11.16 25.28
N HIS A 179 -4.71 11.17 25.57
CA HIS A 179 -4.11 12.20 26.40
C HIS A 179 -4.27 13.57 25.75
N GLY A 180 -3.96 13.69 24.45
CA GLY A 180 -4.19 14.91 23.67
C GLY A 180 -5.64 15.41 23.72
N LEU A 181 -6.62 14.51 23.60
CA LEU A 181 -8.05 14.84 23.69
C LEU A 181 -8.42 15.56 24.99
N ARG A 182 -7.75 15.27 26.12
CA ARG A 182 -8.04 15.94 27.40
C ARG A 182 -7.66 17.42 27.41
N TYR A 183 -6.67 17.82 26.61
CA TYR A 183 -6.14 19.19 26.53
C TYR A 183 -6.70 19.98 25.35
N GLY A 184 -6.92 19.30 24.21
CA GLY A 184 -7.56 19.91 23.06
C GLY A 184 -8.99 20.37 23.35
N ARG A 185 -9.46 21.35 22.58
CA ARG A 185 -10.79 21.97 22.70
C ARG A 185 -11.46 22.20 21.34
N GLY A 186 -10.90 21.65 20.27
CA GLY A 186 -11.47 21.70 18.92
C GLY A 186 -12.72 20.84 18.81
N GLU A 187 -13.75 21.31 18.10
CA GLU A 187 -14.92 20.50 17.76
C GLU A 187 -14.56 19.30 16.87
N LEU A 188 -13.50 19.47 16.07
CA LEU A 188 -12.94 18.44 15.22
C LEU A 188 -11.49 18.13 15.64
N VAL A 189 -11.09 16.88 15.39
CA VAL A 189 -9.74 16.37 15.62
C VAL A 189 -9.21 15.79 14.32
N ALA A 190 -8.14 16.37 13.79
CA ALA A 190 -7.40 15.81 12.66
C ALA A 190 -6.21 15.02 13.19
N VAL A 191 -5.88 13.88 12.59
CA VAL A 191 -4.73 13.06 13.01
C VAL A 191 -3.83 12.79 11.81
N LEU A 192 -2.55 13.11 11.95
CA LEU A 192 -1.51 12.82 10.97
C LEU A 192 -0.31 12.19 11.67
N ASP A 193 0.17 11.05 11.17
CA ASP A 193 1.40 10.45 11.66
C ASP A 193 2.60 11.38 11.49
N ALA A 194 3.63 11.22 12.31
CA ALA A 194 4.82 12.08 12.33
C ALA A 194 5.55 12.19 10.97
N ASP A 195 5.29 11.31 10.02
CA ASP A 195 5.86 11.31 8.67
C ASP A 195 4.85 11.65 7.56
N PHE A 196 3.59 11.96 7.88
CA PHE A 196 2.56 12.32 6.91
C PHE A 196 2.42 13.84 6.77
N ILE A 197 2.80 14.35 5.61
CA ILE A 197 2.76 15.78 5.30
C ILE A 197 1.41 16.07 4.61
N PRO A 198 0.53 16.91 5.18
CA PRO A 198 -0.72 17.29 4.54
C PRO A 198 -0.49 18.36 3.46
N GLN A 199 -1.34 18.34 2.44
CA GLN A 199 -1.51 19.47 1.52
C GLN A 199 -2.18 20.64 2.26
N GLN A 200 -1.98 21.86 1.76
CA GLN A 200 -2.49 23.09 2.39
C GLN A 200 -4.01 23.08 2.56
N ASP A 201 -4.73 22.42 1.66
CA ASP A 201 -6.19 22.36 1.61
C ASP A 201 -6.79 21.12 2.31
N PHE A 202 -5.98 20.26 2.93
CA PHE A 202 -6.44 19.01 3.59
C PHE A 202 -7.67 19.23 4.51
N LEU A 203 -7.62 20.23 5.39
CA LEU A 203 -8.76 20.53 6.27
C LEU A 203 -9.98 21.08 5.51
N HIS A 204 -9.78 21.95 4.53
CA HIS A 204 -10.86 22.51 3.71
C HIS A 204 -11.65 21.42 3.00
N ARG A 205 -10.95 20.45 2.41
CA ARG A 205 -11.54 19.30 1.72
C ARG A 205 -12.28 18.35 2.67
N CYS A 206 -11.87 18.26 3.95
CA CYS A 206 -12.50 17.33 4.89
C CYS A 206 -13.71 17.92 5.65
N ILE A 207 -13.65 19.21 6.05
CA ILE A 207 -14.65 19.81 6.95
C ILE A 207 -16.05 19.81 6.33
N GLY A 208 -16.16 19.98 5.01
CA GLY A 208 -17.45 20.02 4.33
C GLY A 208 -18.32 18.80 4.61
N PHE A 209 -17.75 17.59 4.57
CA PHE A 209 -18.49 16.35 4.89
C PHE A 209 -18.88 16.25 6.38
N LEU A 210 -18.10 16.86 7.27
CA LEU A 210 -18.39 16.93 8.71
C LEU A 210 -19.44 18.00 9.06
N SER A 211 -19.96 18.75 8.08
CA SER A 211 -21.13 19.59 8.30
C SER A 211 -22.41 18.77 8.54
N GLU A 212 -22.42 17.52 8.07
CA GLU A 212 -23.46 16.54 8.39
C GLU A 212 -23.30 16.06 9.85
N PRO A 213 -24.31 16.24 10.71
CA PRO A 213 -24.17 16.07 12.15
C PRO A 213 -23.92 14.62 12.58
N ASP A 214 -24.30 13.64 11.77
CA ASP A 214 -24.15 12.20 12.00
C ASP A 214 -22.88 11.60 11.37
N VAL A 215 -22.07 12.41 10.68
CA VAL A 215 -20.73 12.02 10.24
C VAL A 215 -19.74 12.17 11.40
N ALA A 216 -19.11 11.07 11.78
CA ALA A 216 -18.09 11.03 12.82
C ALA A 216 -16.68 11.22 12.29
N LEU A 217 -16.36 10.72 11.08
CA LEU A 217 -14.98 10.74 10.58
C LEU A 217 -14.95 10.73 9.05
N VAL A 218 -14.03 11.50 8.49
CA VAL A 218 -13.67 11.53 7.08
C VAL A 218 -12.24 11.00 6.94
N GLN A 219 -12.08 9.87 6.26
CA GLN A 219 -10.79 9.25 5.96
C GLN A 219 -10.35 9.63 4.54
N THR A 220 -9.09 9.98 4.36
CA THR A 220 -8.47 10.17 3.03
C THR A 220 -7.43 9.07 2.75
N PRO A 221 -7.07 8.81 1.49
CA PRO A 221 -6.01 7.88 1.13
C PRO A 221 -4.69 8.16 1.85
N GLN A 222 -3.94 7.10 2.16
CA GLN A 222 -2.51 7.20 2.41
C GLN A 222 -1.77 7.06 1.08
N CYS A 223 -1.05 8.10 0.68
CA CYS A 223 -0.05 8.02 -0.39
C CYS A 223 1.35 8.21 0.20
N PHE A 224 2.39 7.87 -0.58
CA PHE A 224 3.77 7.86 -0.10
C PHE A 224 4.70 8.68 -0.99
N LEU A 225 5.64 9.37 -0.34
CA LEU A 225 6.67 10.22 -0.95
C LEU A 225 7.76 9.40 -1.64
N ASN A 226 7.99 8.16 -1.21
CA ASN A 226 9.00 7.26 -1.73
C ASN A 226 8.42 5.89 -2.09
N ALA A 227 9.08 5.22 -3.02
CA ALA A 227 8.76 3.84 -3.35
C ALA A 227 8.97 2.91 -2.15
N ASP A 228 8.09 1.94 -1.99
CA ASP A 228 8.27 0.88 -1.00
C ASP A 228 9.47 -0.02 -1.36
N PRO A 229 9.98 -0.83 -0.41
CA PRO A 229 11.13 -1.67 -0.67
C PRO A 229 10.94 -2.68 -1.79
N VAL A 230 9.72 -3.18 -2.06
CA VAL A 230 9.48 -4.11 -3.18
C VAL A 230 9.73 -3.40 -4.50
N MET A 231 9.11 -2.23 -4.69
CA MET A 231 9.28 -1.41 -5.89
C MET A 231 10.74 -1.01 -6.10
N ARG A 232 11.38 -0.45 -5.06
CA ARG A 232 12.75 0.07 -5.13
C ARG A 232 13.79 -1.03 -5.32
N ASN A 233 13.72 -2.11 -4.55
CA ASN A 233 14.75 -3.15 -4.58
C ASN A 233 14.74 -3.93 -5.90
N LEU A 234 13.58 -3.99 -6.58
CA LEU A 234 13.41 -4.55 -7.91
C LEU A 234 13.60 -3.52 -9.03
N GLY A 235 13.68 -2.21 -8.75
CA GLY A 235 13.76 -1.17 -9.77
C GLY A 235 12.52 -1.14 -10.67
N MET A 236 11.36 -1.23 -10.02
CA MET A 236 10.03 -1.39 -10.60
C MET A 236 9.14 -0.16 -10.34
N GLU A 237 9.71 0.97 -9.91
CA GLU A 237 8.96 2.17 -9.55
C GLU A 237 7.98 2.61 -10.64
N PRO A 238 8.31 2.63 -11.95
CA PRO A 238 7.34 2.99 -12.99
C PRO A 238 6.26 1.93 -13.24
N TRP A 239 6.57 0.65 -12.97
CA TRP A 239 5.82 -0.52 -13.45
C TRP A 239 4.88 -1.10 -12.39
N LEU A 240 5.20 -0.88 -11.11
CA LEU A 240 4.47 -1.41 -9.97
C LEU A 240 3.84 -0.27 -9.18
N LEU A 241 2.64 -0.54 -8.67
CA LEU A 241 1.96 0.29 -7.68
C LEU A 241 2.07 -0.41 -6.31
N SER A 242 2.11 0.36 -5.23
CA SER A 242 2.09 -0.21 -3.89
C SER A 242 0.74 -0.88 -3.61
N ASP A 243 0.72 -1.88 -2.73
CA ASP A 243 -0.54 -2.60 -2.42
C ASP A 243 -1.62 -1.66 -1.86
N GLU A 244 -1.21 -0.57 -1.20
CA GLU A 244 -2.10 0.46 -0.66
C GLU A 244 -2.92 1.15 -1.75
N GLU A 245 -2.40 1.29 -2.97
CA GLU A 245 -3.20 1.83 -4.10
C GLU A 245 -4.43 0.95 -4.36
N SER A 246 -4.29 -0.37 -4.28
CA SER A 246 -5.42 -1.29 -4.42
C SER A 246 -6.43 -1.15 -3.29
N PHE A 247 -5.95 -0.90 -2.07
CA PHE A 247 -6.83 -0.68 -0.93
C PHE A 247 -7.61 0.62 -1.07
N TYR A 248 -6.92 1.74 -1.28
CA TYR A 248 -7.52 3.07 -1.28
C TYR A 248 -8.31 3.40 -2.55
N ARG A 249 -8.01 2.79 -3.70
CA ARG A 249 -8.73 3.07 -4.95
C ARG A 249 -9.90 2.14 -5.25
N TRP A 250 -9.96 0.98 -4.58
CA TRP A 250 -10.98 -0.02 -4.85
C TRP A 250 -11.63 -0.59 -3.58
N ILE A 251 -10.86 -1.18 -2.67
CA ILE A 251 -11.41 -1.86 -1.48
C ILE A 251 -12.14 -0.87 -0.57
N GLN A 252 -11.52 0.27 -0.27
CA GLN A 252 -12.07 1.27 0.64
C GLN A 252 -13.34 1.96 0.08
N PRO A 253 -13.40 2.37 -1.21
CA PRO A 253 -14.66 2.79 -1.84
C PRO A 253 -15.76 1.72 -1.77
N VAL A 254 -15.43 0.46 -2.09
CA VAL A 254 -16.40 -0.65 -1.97
C VAL A 254 -16.95 -0.73 -0.55
N ARG A 255 -16.09 -0.63 0.47
CA ARG A 255 -16.49 -0.61 1.89
C ARG A 255 -17.33 0.61 2.26
N ASP A 256 -17.03 1.78 1.72
CA ASP A 256 -17.84 2.99 1.91
C ASP A 256 -19.27 2.80 1.38
N GLY A 257 -19.44 2.08 0.25
CA GLY A 257 -20.76 1.70 -0.27
C GLY A 257 -21.63 0.86 0.69
N TRP A 258 -21.00 0.24 1.68
CA TRP A 258 -21.63 -0.53 2.76
C TRP A 258 -21.61 0.19 4.12
N GLY A 259 -21.09 1.42 4.20
CA GLY A 259 -20.92 2.14 5.46
C GLY A 259 -19.90 1.49 6.39
N ALA A 260 -18.87 0.84 5.83
CA ALA A 260 -17.86 0.06 6.55
C ALA A 260 -16.45 0.60 6.34
N VAL A 261 -16.33 1.93 6.17
CA VAL A 261 -15.05 2.62 6.03
C VAL A 261 -14.11 2.24 7.17
N VAL A 262 -12.86 1.95 6.83
CA VAL A 262 -11.79 1.70 7.80
C VAL A 262 -11.08 3.00 8.11
N CYS A 263 -10.99 3.38 9.38
CA CYS A 263 -10.04 4.39 9.83
C CYS A 263 -8.64 3.76 9.78
N ALA A 264 -7.72 4.37 9.03
CA ALA A 264 -6.39 3.86 8.77
C ALA A 264 -5.30 4.52 9.65
N GLY A 265 -5.73 5.20 10.71
CA GLY A 265 -4.84 5.72 11.77
C GLY A 265 -4.15 7.04 11.47
N THR A 266 -4.16 7.51 10.23
CA THR A 266 -3.64 8.83 9.83
C THR A 266 -4.50 9.38 8.70
N SER A 267 -4.33 10.66 8.39
CA SER A 267 -4.97 11.34 7.25
C SER A 267 -6.50 11.28 7.36
N PHE A 268 -7.01 11.58 8.55
CA PHE A 268 -8.44 11.68 8.78
C PHE A 268 -8.77 12.88 9.65
N VAL A 269 -10.02 13.33 9.55
CA VAL A 269 -10.63 14.33 10.44
C VAL A 269 -11.85 13.71 11.09
N ALA A 270 -11.93 13.78 12.41
CA ALA A 270 -12.98 13.19 13.21
C ALA A 270 -13.71 14.24 14.04
N ARG A 271 -15.00 14.04 14.27
CA ARG A 271 -15.81 14.80 15.23
C ARG A 271 -15.41 14.39 16.64
N ARG A 272 -15.02 15.38 17.47
CA ARG A 272 -14.62 15.13 18.86
C ARG A 272 -15.73 14.45 19.66
N SER A 273 -16.96 14.95 19.58
CA SER A 273 -18.10 14.37 20.32
C SER A 273 -18.37 12.91 19.93
N ALA A 274 -18.13 12.53 18.68
CA ALA A 274 -18.24 11.14 18.25
C ALA A 274 -17.14 10.28 18.88
N LEU A 275 -15.88 10.73 18.88
CA LEU A 275 -14.80 10.05 19.60
C LEU A 275 -15.11 9.90 21.09
N GLU A 276 -15.59 10.96 21.74
CA GLU A 276 -15.96 10.92 23.17
C GLU A 276 -17.12 9.95 23.45
N SER A 277 -18.08 9.81 22.54
CA SER A 277 -19.20 8.85 22.70
C SER A 277 -18.77 7.39 22.75
N VAL A 278 -17.61 7.05 22.16
CA VAL A 278 -17.01 5.70 22.21
C VAL A 278 -15.89 5.58 23.26
N GLY A 279 -15.67 6.61 24.08
CA GLY A 279 -14.63 6.64 25.11
C GLY A 279 -13.24 7.03 24.60
N GLY A 280 -13.16 7.67 23.43
CA GLY A 280 -11.92 8.05 22.75
C GLY A 280 -11.42 6.97 21.78
N PHE A 281 -10.12 7.00 21.48
CA PHE A 281 -9.45 5.96 20.69
C PHE A 281 -9.33 4.66 21.50
N VAL A 282 -9.66 3.54 20.88
CA VAL A 282 -9.72 2.22 21.54
C VAL A 282 -8.32 1.69 21.84
N GLY A 283 -7.83 1.91 23.06
CA GLY A 283 -6.43 1.65 23.41
C GLY A 283 -6.03 0.22 23.74
N ASN A 284 -6.96 -0.73 23.85
CA ASN A 284 -6.64 -2.14 24.07
C ASN A 284 -6.41 -2.94 22.77
N ALA A 285 -6.51 -2.29 21.61
CA ALA A 285 -6.26 -2.88 20.30
C ALA A 285 -4.86 -2.52 19.78
N ILE A 286 -4.21 -3.45 19.09
CA ILE A 286 -2.95 -3.19 18.35
C ILE A 286 -3.21 -2.27 17.16
N SER A 287 -4.34 -2.45 16.47
CA SER A 287 -4.87 -1.55 15.44
C SER A 287 -6.01 -0.74 16.05
N GLU A 288 -5.66 0.27 16.84
CA GLU A 288 -6.62 1.12 17.55
C GLU A 288 -7.57 1.84 16.59
N ASP A 289 -7.05 2.19 15.42
CA ASP A 289 -7.71 2.92 14.36
C ASP A 289 -8.90 2.15 13.77
N LEU A 290 -8.66 0.93 13.30
CA LEU A 290 -9.69 0.02 12.78
C LEU A 290 -10.78 -0.19 13.82
N VAL A 291 -10.39 -0.50 15.05
CA VAL A 291 -11.34 -0.84 16.13
C VAL A 291 -12.13 0.38 16.59
N THR A 292 -11.52 1.56 16.62
CA THR A 292 -12.22 2.84 16.88
C THR A 292 -13.25 3.11 15.78
N GLY A 293 -12.89 2.90 14.52
CA GLY A 293 -13.84 3.05 13.40
C GLY A 293 -15.04 2.10 13.49
N ILE A 294 -14.81 0.83 13.85
CA ILE A 294 -15.89 -0.14 14.08
C ILE A 294 -16.77 0.28 15.27
N ALA A 295 -16.16 0.76 16.36
CA ALA A 295 -16.90 1.23 17.54
C ALA A 295 -17.81 2.43 17.22
N LEU A 296 -17.34 3.36 16.39
CA LEU A 296 -18.15 4.49 15.92
C LEU A 296 -19.33 4.02 15.08
N ASN A 297 -19.10 3.16 14.09
CA ASN A 297 -20.18 2.59 13.26
C ASN A 297 -21.21 1.81 14.08
N ALA A 298 -20.77 1.09 15.11
CA ALA A 298 -21.65 0.34 16.02
C ALA A 298 -22.54 1.23 16.90
N GLN A 299 -22.17 2.50 17.08
CA GLN A 299 -23.01 3.52 17.72
C GLN A 299 -23.89 4.30 16.72
N GLY A 300 -23.90 3.91 15.44
CA GLY A 300 -24.74 4.53 14.42
C GLY A 300 -24.12 5.75 13.73
N TRP A 301 -22.87 6.10 14.08
CA TRP A 301 -22.14 7.15 13.36
C TRP A 301 -21.78 6.71 11.96
N ARG A 302 -21.73 7.67 11.02
CA ARG A 302 -21.20 7.42 9.68
C ARG A 302 -19.72 7.77 9.58
N LEU A 303 -18.96 6.87 8.96
CA LEU A 303 -17.61 7.12 8.47
C LEU A 303 -17.65 7.30 6.96
N ILE A 304 -16.92 8.30 6.47
CA ILE A 304 -16.91 8.75 5.08
C ILE A 304 -15.51 8.57 4.53
N TYR A 305 -15.40 8.12 3.28
CA TYR A 305 -14.12 8.01 2.59
C TYR A 305 -14.04 8.98 1.41
N LEU A 306 -13.15 9.98 1.52
CA LEU A 306 -12.85 10.91 0.44
C LEU A 306 -11.62 10.40 -0.31
N GLN A 307 -11.80 9.91 -1.54
CA GLN A 307 -10.75 9.31 -2.36
C GLN A 307 -9.79 10.34 -2.97
N GLU A 308 -9.25 11.26 -2.16
CA GLU A 308 -8.31 12.29 -2.60
C GLU A 308 -7.00 12.20 -1.81
N LYS A 309 -5.87 12.19 -2.53
CA LYS A 309 -4.54 12.14 -1.91
C LYS A 309 -4.17 13.51 -1.34
N LEU A 310 -4.66 13.80 -0.14
CA LEU A 310 -4.50 15.09 0.54
C LEU A 310 -3.31 15.13 1.52
N SER A 311 -2.58 14.04 1.65
CA SER A 311 -1.36 13.97 2.47
C SER A 311 -0.48 12.81 2.01
N ALA A 312 0.83 12.96 2.12
CA ALA A 312 1.80 11.92 1.75
C ALA A 312 2.75 11.56 2.90
N GLY A 313 2.94 10.26 3.12
CA GLY A 313 3.79 9.68 4.16
C GLY A 313 5.12 9.14 3.64
N LEU A 314 5.96 8.60 4.53
CA LEU A 314 7.15 7.83 4.13
C LEU A 314 6.83 6.33 4.13
N ALA A 315 7.15 5.66 3.02
CA ALA A 315 7.11 4.20 2.97
C ALA A 315 8.30 3.62 3.74
N ALA A 316 8.18 2.35 4.17
CA ALA A 316 9.24 1.67 4.92
C ALA A 316 10.58 1.67 4.17
N GLU A 317 11.68 1.81 4.90
CA GLU A 317 12.99 1.95 4.28
C GLU A 317 13.66 0.64 3.91
N THR A 318 13.46 -0.41 4.71
CA THR A 318 14.05 -1.73 4.47
C THR A 318 12.96 -2.76 4.24
N MET A 319 13.27 -3.83 3.51
CA MET A 319 12.33 -4.93 3.35
C MET A 319 11.91 -5.53 4.70
N ALA A 320 12.83 -5.56 5.67
CA ALA A 320 12.52 -6.02 7.02
C ALA A 320 11.50 -5.13 7.75
N ASP A 321 11.61 -3.81 7.59
CA ASP A 321 10.65 -2.85 8.15
C ASP A 321 9.29 -2.93 7.47
N PHE A 322 9.28 -3.08 6.15
CA PHE A 322 8.06 -3.26 5.36
C PHE A 322 7.30 -4.51 5.80
N VAL A 323 7.99 -5.66 5.89
CA VAL A 323 7.39 -6.91 6.36
C VAL A 323 6.86 -6.75 7.79
N ARG A 324 7.64 -6.17 8.71
CA ARG A 324 7.21 -5.92 10.09
C ARG A 324 5.95 -5.07 10.18
N GLN A 325 5.84 -4.02 9.35
CA GLN A 325 4.66 -3.17 9.30
C GLN A 325 3.42 -3.98 8.89
N ARG A 326 3.53 -4.78 7.81
CA ARG A 326 2.42 -5.64 7.35
C ARG A 326 2.06 -6.73 8.35
N GLN A 327 3.05 -7.31 9.04
CA GLN A 327 2.80 -8.24 10.14
C GLN A 327 1.97 -7.56 11.24
N ARG A 328 2.34 -6.36 11.69
CA ARG A 328 1.56 -5.63 12.71
C ARG A 328 0.12 -5.37 12.28
N TRP A 329 -0.12 -5.02 11.02
CA TRP A 329 -1.48 -4.84 10.49
C TRP A 329 -2.27 -6.15 10.48
N ALA A 330 -1.63 -7.26 10.10
CA ALA A 330 -2.23 -8.60 10.19
C ALA A 330 -2.56 -8.97 11.64
N GLU A 331 -1.62 -8.75 12.57
CA GLU A 331 -1.80 -9.01 13.99
C GLU A 331 -2.97 -8.24 14.58
N GLY A 332 -3.02 -6.92 14.37
CA GLY A 332 -4.09 -6.08 14.89
C GLY A 332 -5.45 -6.39 14.28
N THR A 333 -5.49 -6.70 12.97
CA THR A 333 -6.74 -7.10 12.31
C THR A 333 -7.26 -8.44 12.85
N LEU A 334 -6.40 -9.43 13.03
CA LEU A 334 -6.78 -10.73 13.60
C LEU A 334 -7.16 -10.62 15.09
N GLN A 335 -6.42 -9.83 15.87
CA GLN A 335 -6.74 -9.56 17.27
C GLN A 335 -8.13 -8.93 17.42
N SER A 336 -8.53 -8.07 16.47
CA SER A 336 -9.84 -7.40 16.51
C SER A 336 -11.00 -8.37 16.63
N LEU A 337 -10.91 -9.59 16.07
CA LEU A 337 -11.94 -10.64 16.18
C LEU A 337 -12.29 -11.01 17.63
N GLY A 338 -11.30 -10.92 18.53
CA GLY A 338 -11.47 -11.24 19.95
C GLY A 338 -11.99 -10.08 20.80
N LEU A 339 -11.97 -8.84 20.29
CA LEU A 339 -12.36 -7.65 21.05
C LEU A 339 -13.87 -7.45 21.04
N LYS A 340 -14.42 -6.80 22.08
CA LYS A 340 -15.86 -6.48 22.16
C LYS A 340 -16.28 -5.52 21.04
N GLN A 341 -15.40 -4.58 20.68
CA GLN A 341 -15.55 -3.62 19.60
C GLN A 341 -15.19 -4.22 18.22
N GLY A 342 -14.82 -5.50 18.16
CA GLY A 342 -14.42 -6.19 16.95
C GLY A 342 -15.58 -6.54 16.02
N PRO A 343 -15.31 -6.86 14.74
CA PRO A 343 -16.37 -7.09 13.75
C PRO A 343 -17.29 -8.27 14.06
N LEU A 344 -16.83 -9.27 14.86
CA LEU A 344 -17.66 -10.39 15.29
C LEU A 344 -18.53 -10.10 16.51
N ARG A 345 -18.10 -9.22 17.41
CA ARG A 345 -18.75 -9.02 18.72
C ARG A 345 -19.41 -7.65 18.87
N SER A 346 -19.07 -6.70 18.00
CA SER A 346 -19.61 -5.36 18.06
C SER A 346 -21.13 -5.39 17.82
N PRO A 347 -21.92 -4.70 18.67
CA PRO A 347 -23.36 -4.62 18.50
C PRO A 347 -23.73 -3.76 17.27
N ASN A 348 -24.97 -3.89 16.79
CA ASN A 348 -25.61 -2.98 15.82
C ASN A 348 -24.92 -2.79 14.45
N LEU A 349 -23.87 -3.57 14.13
CA LEU A 349 -23.35 -3.63 12.76
C LEU A 349 -24.33 -4.39 11.86
N ASN A 350 -24.71 -3.78 10.73
CA ASN A 350 -25.52 -4.47 9.74
C ASN A 350 -24.72 -5.61 9.06
N LEU A 351 -25.42 -6.53 8.40
CA LEU A 351 -24.79 -7.70 7.77
C LEU A 351 -23.74 -7.31 6.72
N GLY A 352 -24.01 -6.28 5.92
CA GLY A 352 -23.08 -5.79 4.90
C GLY A 352 -21.80 -5.21 5.51
N GLN A 353 -21.90 -4.41 6.57
CA GLN A 353 -20.76 -3.90 7.33
C GLN A 353 -19.95 -5.04 7.93
N ARG A 354 -20.62 -6.02 8.53
CA ARG A 354 -19.97 -7.17 9.14
C ARG A 354 -19.20 -7.99 8.11
N ILE A 355 -19.79 -8.29 6.95
CA ILE A 355 -19.12 -8.99 5.85
C ILE A 355 -17.95 -8.15 5.33
N ALA A 356 -18.11 -6.85 5.15
CA ALA A 356 -17.06 -5.95 4.68
C ALA A 356 -15.84 -5.90 5.62
N TYR A 357 -16.04 -5.90 6.93
CA TYR A 357 -14.94 -5.98 7.90
C TYR A 357 -14.31 -7.39 7.95
N LEU A 358 -15.12 -8.44 7.86
CA LEU A 358 -14.63 -9.82 7.85
C LEU A 358 -13.87 -10.18 6.58
N GLU A 359 -14.20 -9.58 5.43
CA GLU A 359 -13.42 -9.70 4.21
C GLU A 359 -11.96 -9.24 4.44
N GLY A 360 -11.76 -8.15 5.18
CA GLY A 360 -10.43 -7.67 5.55
C GLY A 360 -9.66 -8.64 6.45
N VAL A 361 -10.36 -9.35 7.34
CA VAL A 361 -9.77 -10.42 8.17
C VAL A 361 -9.36 -11.60 7.30
N VAL A 362 -10.24 -12.03 6.42
CA VAL A 362 -10.01 -13.16 5.50
C VAL A 362 -8.83 -12.89 4.57
N HIS A 363 -8.67 -11.65 4.09
CA HIS A 363 -7.51 -11.25 3.31
C HIS A 363 -6.18 -11.58 4.01
N TRP A 364 -6.06 -11.30 5.31
CA TRP A 364 -4.85 -11.59 6.09
C TRP A 364 -4.61 -13.09 6.32
N LEU A 365 -5.62 -13.94 6.13
CA LEU A 365 -5.48 -15.40 6.21
C LEU A 365 -4.95 -16.03 4.91
N ASN A 366 -5.10 -15.34 3.77
CA ASN A 366 -4.73 -15.84 2.44
C ASN A 366 -3.24 -16.20 2.23
N PRO A 367 -2.25 -15.67 2.98
CA PRO A 367 -0.88 -16.15 2.89
C PRO A 367 -0.73 -17.67 3.18
N LEU A 368 -1.53 -18.24 4.08
CA LEU A 368 -1.47 -19.67 4.42
C LEU A 368 -1.80 -20.59 3.23
N PRO A 369 -2.97 -20.47 2.57
CA PRO A 369 -3.29 -21.29 1.41
C PRO A 369 -2.32 -21.05 0.25
N ARG A 370 -1.73 -19.84 0.11
CA ARG A 370 -0.69 -19.58 -0.90
C ARG A 370 0.56 -20.44 -0.66
N ILE A 371 1.03 -20.56 0.58
CA ILE A 371 2.15 -21.47 0.92
C ILE A 371 1.78 -22.92 0.61
N LEU A 372 0.55 -23.35 0.94
CA LEU A 372 0.10 -24.70 0.59
C LEU A 372 0.16 -24.93 -0.92
N LEU A 373 -0.38 -24.03 -1.74
CA LEU A 373 -0.30 -24.12 -3.21
C LEU A 373 1.14 -24.19 -3.72
N LEU A 374 2.06 -23.41 -3.12
CA LEU A 374 3.48 -23.45 -3.49
C LEU A 374 4.10 -24.83 -3.27
N LEU A 375 3.68 -25.51 -2.20
CA LEU A 375 4.18 -26.84 -1.84
C LEU A 375 3.49 -27.96 -2.64
N MET A 376 2.36 -27.71 -3.30
CA MET A 376 1.61 -28.77 -4.02
C MET A 376 2.42 -29.45 -5.13
N PRO A 377 3.19 -28.74 -5.98
CA PRO A 377 4.02 -29.40 -6.99
C PRO A 377 5.01 -30.42 -6.40
N LEU A 378 5.44 -30.26 -5.14
CA LEU A 378 6.35 -31.20 -4.45
C LEU A 378 5.77 -32.60 -4.32
N SER A 379 4.45 -32.72 -4.19
CA SER A 379 3.80 -34.02 -4.14
C SER A 379 4.08 -34.86 -5.39
N TYR A 380 4.14 -34.22 -6.56
CA TYR A 380 4.40 -34.92 -7.80
C TYR A 380 5.91 -35.13 -8.03
N GLY A 381 6.75 -34.09 -7.86
CA GLY A 381 8.18 -34.22 -8.16
C GLY A 381 8.99 -34.99 -7.10
N LEU A 382 8.58 -34.99 -5.83
CA LEU A 382 9.28 -35.70 -4.74
C LEU A 382 8.55 -36.97 -4.27
N LEU A 383 7.23 -36.90 -4.10
CA LEU A 383 6.44 -38.02 -3.58
C LEU A 383 5.85 -38.91 -4.69
N HIS A 384 6.10 -38.57 -5.96
CA HIS A 384 5.57 -39.24 -7.14
C HIS A 384 4.04 -39.45 -7.10
N THR A 385 3.33 -38.57 -6.39
CA THR A 385 1.90 -38.67 -6.13
C THR A 385 1.20 -37.48 -6.79
N LEU A 386 0.25 -37.74 -7.67
CA LEU A 386 -0.58 -36.68 -8.25
C LEU A 386 -1.69 -36.27 -7.27
N PRO A 387 -1.78 -34.99 -6.88
CA PRO A 387 -2.89 -34.50 -6.06
C PRO A 387 -4.14 -34.16 -6.91
N VAL A 388 -4.02 -34.16 -8.24
CA VAL A 388 -5.10 -33.86 -9.18
C VAL A 388 -4.98 -34.74 -10.40
N LEU A 389 -6.09 -35.38 -10.77
CA LEU A 389 -6.25 -36.05 -12.07
C LEU A 389 -6.76 -35.01 -13.07
N MET A 390 -5.92 -34.62 -14.03
CA MET A 390 -6.26 -33.60 -15.01
C MET A 390 -5.57 -33.89 -16.34
N SER A 391 -6.35 -33.96 -17.41
CA SER A 391 -5.82 -33.99 -18.78
C SER A 391 -5.57 -32.59 -19.33
N TRP A 392 -4.86 -32.47 -20.44
CA TRP A 392 -4.71 -31.19 -21.15
C TRP A 392 -6.07 -30.60 -21.61
N GLN A 393 -7.04 -31.47 -21.92
CA GLN A 393 -8.38 -31.04 -22.30
C GLN A 393 -9.10 -30.42 -21.11
N ASP A 394 -8.98 -31.01 -19.92
CA ASP A 394 -9.52 -30.45 -18.67
C ASP A 394 -8.85 -29.11 -18.33
N ALA A 395 -7.54 -28.98 -18.52
CA ALA A 395 -6.84 -27.72 -18.31
C ALA A 395 -7.39 -26.60 -19.22
N ARG A 396 -7.58 -26.91 -20.51
CA ARG A 396 -8.17 -25.95 -21.46
C ARG A 396 -9.64 -25.64 -21.13
N ASP A 397 -10.43 -26.63 -20.73
CA ASP A 397 -11.87 -26.44 -20.56
C ASP A 397 -12.23 -25.97 -19.13
N GLN A 398 -11.35 -26.09 -18.14
CA GLN A 398 -11.67 -25.66 -16.77
C GLN A 398 -10.76 -24.52 -16.29
N LEU A 399 -9.44 -24.61 -16.52
CA LEU A 399 -8.50 -23.60 -16.01
C LEU A 399 -8.49 -22.35 -16.87
N LEU A 400 -8.39 -22.48 -18.21
CA LEU A 400 -8.27 -21.33 -19.10
C LEU A 400 -9.44 -20.33 -18.99
N PRO A 401 -10.72 -20.75 -18.95
CA PRO A 401 -11.83 -19.82 -18.82
C PRO A 401 -11.81 -19.10 -17.47
N LEU A 402 -11.62 -19.82 -16.37
CA LEU A 402 -11.62 -19.23 -15.04
C LEU A 402 -10.41 -18.29 -14.84
N TRP A 403 -9.19 -18.81 -14.98
CA TRP A 403 -7.98 -18.04 -14.73
C TRP A 403 -7.74 -16.98 -15.80
N GLY A 404 -8.07 -17.26 -17.06
CA GLY A 404 -8.01 -16.27 -18.13
C GLY A 404 -8.97 -15.11 -17.88
N THR A 405 -10.22 -15.39 -17.50
CA THR A 405 -11.17 -14.32 -17.12
C THR A 405 -10.66 -13.55 -15.91
N LEU A 406 -10.18 -14.20 -14.86
CA LEU A 406 -9.62 -13.52 -13.68
C LEU A 406 -8.45 -12.60 -14.05
N LEU A 407 -7.46 -13.10 -14.77
CA LEU A 407 -6.27 -12.33 -15.19
C LEU A 407 -6.64 -11.13 -16.05
N LEU A 408 -7.63 -11.26 -16.94
CA LEU A 408 -8.09 -10.16 -17.79
C LEU A 408 -8.97 -9.16 -17.02
N SER A 409 -9.60 -9.57 -15.92
CA SER A 409 -10.62 -8.78 -15.22
C SER A 409 -10.10 -8.01 -14.02
N VAL A 410 -9.09 -8.52 -13.30
CA VAL A 410 -8.64 -7.93 -12.02
C VAL A 410 -8.22 -6.47 -12.18
N GLY A 411 -7.42 -6.16 -13.20
CA GLY A 411 -6.99 -4.78 -13.47
C GLY A 411 -8.15 -3.85 -13.78
N TRP A 412 -9.15 -4.32 -14.55
CA TRP A 412 -10.35 -3.55 -14.89
C TRP A 412 -11.25 -3.33 -13.67
N LEU A 413 -11.56 -4.40 -12.92
CA LEU A 413 -12.39 -4.34 -11.71
C LEU A 413 -11.80 -3.41 -10.65
N ASN A 414 -10.48 -3.38 -10.51
CA ASN A 414 -9.76 -2.55 -9.54
C ASN A 414 -9.37 -1.17 -10.09
N ARG A 415 -9.96 -0.71 -11.21
CA ARG A 415 -9.67 0.62 -11.81
C ARG A 415 -8.17 0.88 -12.02
N SER A 416 -7.46 -0.12 -12.52
CA SER A 416 -6.01 -0.09 -12.80
C SER A 416 -5.12 0.21 -11.59
N SER A 417 -5.62 0.05 -10.36
CA SER A 417 -4.85 0.25 -9.13
C SER A 417 -3.92 -0.92 -8.80
N ARG A 418 -4.07 -2.06 -9.47
CA ARG A 418 -3.28 -3.28 -9.26
C ARG A 418 -3.24 -4.12 -10.53
N GLY A 419 -2.06 -4.63 -10.88
CA GLY A 419 -1.92 -5.64 -11.94
C GLY A 419 -2.27 -7.04 -11.42
N ALA A 420 -2.76 -7.92 -12.30
CA ALA A 420 -3.10 -9.29 -11.96
C ALA A 420 -1.84 -10.13 -11.71
N LEU A 421 -0.93 -10.21 -12.69
CA LEU A 421 0.23 -11.10 -12.57
C LEU A 421 1.36 -10.48 -11.74
N ILE A 422 1.71 -9.22 -12.04
CA ILE A 422 2.89 -8.56 -11.46
C ILE A 422 2.78 -8.43 -9.95
N SER A 423 1.65 -7.95 -9.46
CA SER A 423 1.42 -7.78 -8.03
C SER A 423 1.35 -9.11 -7.27
N GLU A 424 0.96 -10.21 -7.93
CA GLU A 424 1.02 -11.54 -7.31
C GLU A 424 2.47 -12.04 -7.22
N LEU A 425 3.25 -11.93 -8.30
CA LEU A 425 4.65 -12.35 -8.33
C LEU A 425 5.53 -11.61 -7.31
N THR A 426 5.29 -10.31 -7.10
CA THR A 426 6.09 -9.50 -6.16
C THR A 426 5.65 -9.66 -4.70
N SER A 427 4.42 -10.12 -4.44
CA SER A 427 3.89 -10.30 -3.08
C SER A 427 4.46 -11.49 -2.31
N TRP A 428 5.17 -12.41 -2.98
CA TRP A 428 5.68 -13.65 -2.36
C TRP A 428 6.66 -13.43 -1.21
N VAL A 429 7.35 -12.29 -1.17
CA VAL A 429 8.22 -11.91 -0.05
C VAL A 429 7.46 -11.83 1.28
N LEU A 430 6.14 -11.58 1.24
CA LEU A 430 5.27 -11.49 2.41
C LEU A 430 4.67 -12.85 2.81
N ALA A 431 4.68 -13.87 1.93
CA ALA A 431 3.92 -15.09 2.13
C ALA A 431 4.33 -15.86 3.40
N VAL A 432 5.64 -16.09 3.60
CA VAL A 432 6.15 -16.82 4.78
C VAL A 432 5.99 -16.01 6.07
N PRO A 433 6.45 -14.74 6.17
CA PRO A 433 6.32 -13.96 7.40
C PRO A 433 4.88 -13.75 7.85
N LEU A 434 3.95 -13.50 6.91
CA LEU A 434 2.54 -13.34 7.24
C LEU A 434 1.90 -14.67 7.63
N SER A 435 2.24 -15.79 6.98
CA SER A 435 1.78 -17.12 7.39
C SER A 435 2.15 -17.46 8.83
N ILE A 436 3.40 -17.18 9.23
CA ILE A 436 3.85 -17.35 10.62
C ILE A 436 3.01 -16.48 11.57
N THR A 437 2.74 -15.24 11.18
CA THR A 437 1.94 -14.29 11.97
C THR A 437 0.53 -14.83 12.18
N VAL A 438 -0.12 -15.31 11.12
CA VAL A 438 -1.47 -15.89 11.20
C VAL A 438 -1.50 -17.08 12.15
N LEU A 439 -0.53 -18.01 12.05
CA LEU A 439 -0.46 -19.17 12.93
C LEU A 439 -0.27 -18.77 14.40
N GLN A 440 0.63 -17.81 14.67
CA GLN A 440 0.89 -17.31 16.01
C GLN A 440 -0.34 -16.62 16.62
N GLN A 441 -1.05 -15.81 15.84
CA GLN A 441 -2.25 -15.11 16.32
C GLN A 441 -3.45 -16.04 16.46
N GLY A 442 -3.63 -16.98 15.53
CA GLY A 442 -4.63 -18.04 15.66
C GLY A 442 -4.44 -18.84 16.94
N TRP A 443 -3.19 -19.22 17.25
CA TRP A 443 -2.84 -19.86 18.51
C TRP A 443 -3.17 -18.99 19.73
N ARG A 444 -2.82 -17.70 19.71
CA ARG A 444 -3.12 -16.77 20.81
C ARG A 444 -4.61 -16.58 21.06
N LEU A 445 -5.43 -16.51 20.01
CA LEU A 445 -6.88 -16.39 20.11
C LEU A 445 -7.51 -17.64 20.73
N LEU A 446 -7.02 -18.83 20.39
CA LEU A 446 -7.48 -20.10 20.97
C LEU A 446 -7.12 -20.23 22.45
N TRP A 447 -5.90 -19.85 22.84
CA TRP A 447 -5.41 -19.99 24.23
C TRP A 447 -5.53 -18.73 25.11
N ARG A 448 -6.22 -17.67 24.64
CA ARG A 448 -6.45 -16.41 25.37
C ARG A 448 -5.18 -15.80 26.01
N ARG A 449 -4.03 -15.87 25.33
CA ARG A 449 -2.80 -15.21 25.80
C ARG A 449 -2.67 -13.82 25.18
N SER A 450 -2.85 -12.78 26.00
CA SER A 450 -2.52 -11.40 25.63
C SER A 450 -1.12 -11.06 26.10
N ASN A 451 -0.20 -10.79 25.17
CA ASN A 451 0.85 -9.75 25.30
C ASN A 451 1.73 -9.77 24.04
N GLY A 452 1.58 -8.76 23.19
CA GLY A 452 2.55 -8.41 22.16
C GLY A 452 3.07 -7.01 22.46
N GLY A 453 4.37 -6.86 22.66
CA GLY A 453 4.99 -5.55 22.86
C GLY A 453 5.05 -4.76 21.55
N PHE A 454 4.82 -3.45 21.62
CA PHE A 454 4.98 -2.53 20.50
C PHE A 454 6.47 -2.20 20.31
N ARG A 455 7.02 -2.43 19.12
CA ARG A 455 8.38 -2.01 18.75
C ARG A 455 8.30 -1.08 17.55
N ILE A 456 8.88 0.10 17.68
CA ILE A 456 8.86 1.17 16.66
C ILE A 456 9.65 0.70 15.43
N THR A 457 9.07 0.93 14.25
CA THR A 457 9.74 0.72 12.97
C THR A 457 10.66 1.92 12.71
N PRO A 458 11.98 1.73 12.54
CA PRO A 458 12.86 2.84 12.20
C PRO A 458 12.48 3.49 10.87
N LYS A 459 12.63 4.82 10.77
CA LYS A 459 12.42 5.61 9.56
C LYS A 459 13.64 6.53 9.35
N HIS A 460 13.93 6.88 8.10
CA HIS A 460 14.93 7.88 7.69
C HIS A 460 16.40 7.58 8.08
N GLN A 461 16.87 6.36 7.84
CA GLN A 461 18.24 5.91 8.13
C GLN A 461 19.11 5.92 6.86
N ARG A 462 20.26 6.61 6.95
CA ARG A 462 21.32 6.51 5.95
C ARG A 462 21.95 5.12 6.01
N ARG A 463 22.16 4.52 4.83
CA ARG A 463 22.84 3.22 4.72
C ARG A 463 23.95 3.27 3.69
N ASP A 464 25.18 3.19 4.18
CA ASP A 464 26.37 3.24 3.33
C ASP A 464 26.65 1.93 2.57
N ARG A 465 26.06 0.79 2.97
CA ARG A 465 26.25 -0.53 2.33
C ARG A 465 24.94 -1.30 2.15
N GLY A 466 24.78 -2.06 1.08
CA GLY A 466 23.59 -2.91 0.90
C GLY A 466 23.45 -3.95 2.01
N SER A 467 22.21 -4.34 2.31
CA SER A 467 21.91 -5.31 3.37
C SER A 467 20.78 -6.23 2.98
N CYS A 468 20.76 -7.43 3.55
CA CYS A 468 19.66 -8.38 3.41
C CYS A 468 19.37 -9.00 4.79
N SER A 469 18.10 -9.06 5.17
CA SER A 469 17.69 -9.71 6.42
C SER A 469 17.74 -11.22 6.24
N ALA A 470 18.65 -11.90 6.94
CA ALA A 470 18.73 -13.36 6.93
C ALA A 470 17.43 -14.03 7.38
N ALA A 471 16.70 -13.41 8.33
CA ALA A 471 15.41 -13.90 8.80
C ALA A 471 14.33 -13.92 7.71
N LEU A 472 14.45 -13.06 6.70
CA LEU A 472 13.54 -13.06 5.54
C LEU A 472 14.06 -13.94 4.41
N ALA A 473 15.37 -13.91 4.14
CA ALA A 473 15.95 -14.61 3.00
C ALA A 473 16.08 -16.11 3.24
N LEU A 474 16.48 -16.58 4.42
CA LEU A 474 16.75 -18.00 4.68
C LEU A 474 15.53 -18.91 4.42
N PRO A 475 14.31 -18.59 4.88
CA PRO A 475 13.13 -19.40 4.55
C PRO A 475 12.87 -19.45 3.05
N LEU A 476 13.05 -18.32 2.34
CA LEU A 476 12.88 -18.26 0.89
C LEU A 476 13.94 -19.08 0.16
N VAL A 477 15.20 -19.05 0.61
CA VAL A 477 16.29 -19.90 0.06
C VAL A 477 15.93 -21.37 0.25
N GLY A 478 15.45 -21.76 1.43
CA GLY A 478 15.00 -23.13 1.68
C GLY A 478 13.89 -23.55 0.71
N LEU A 479 12.87 -22.71 0.53
CA LEU A 479 11.80 -22.96 -0.44
C LEU A 479 12.31 -23.01 -1.89
N THR A 480 13.28 -22.17 -2.27
CA THR A 480 13.89 -22.19 -3.60
C THR A 480 14.63 -23.51 -3.84
N VAL A 481 15.43 -23.98 -2.87
CA VAL A 481 16.13 -25.28 -2.96
C VAL A 481 15.12 -26.41 -3.12
N ILE A 482 14.08 -26.44 -2.28
CA ILE A 482 13.02 -27.44 -2.37
C ILE A 482 12.32 -27.39 -3.74
N SER A 483 12.04 -26.19 -4.26
CA SER A 483 11.43 -26.00 -5.58
C SER A 483 12.34 -26.45 -6.73
N LEU A 484 13.67 -26.31 -6.58
CA LEU A 484 14.66 -26.79 -7.56
C LEU A 484 14.75 -28.31 -7.56
N ILE A 485 14.80 -28.95 -6.39
CA ILE A 485 14.78 -30.42 -6.27
C ILE A 485 13.50 -30.96 -6.90
N ASN A 486 12.36 -30.31 -6.64
CA ASN A 486 11.10 -30.66 -7.28
C ASN A 486 11.16 -30.53 -8.80
N LEU A 487 11.65 -29.40 -9.33
CA LEU A 487 11.79 -29.21 -10.77
C LEU A 487 12.70 -30.28 -11.40
N GLN A 488 13.77 -30.66 -10.71
CA GLN A 488 14.64 -31.76 -11.13
C GLN A 488 13.89 -33.09 -11.18
N GLY A 489 13.13 -33.45 -10.13
CA GLY A 489 12.31 -34.66 -10.11
C GLY A 489 11.25 -34.68 -11.22
N LEU A 490 10.71 -33.51 -11.58
CA LEU A 490 9.79 -33.35 -12.72
C LEU A 490 10.48 -33.47 -14.08
N LEU A 491 11.75 -33.11 -14.22
CA LEU A 491 12.49 -33.19 -15.48
C LEU A 491 13.18 -34.55 -15.67
N MET A 492 13.65 -35.16 -14.60
CA MET A 492 14.40 -36.41 -14.58
C MET A 492 13.82 -37.37 -13.53
N PRO A 493 12.72 -38.08 -13.84
CA PRO A 493 12.13 -39.03 -12.92
C PRO A 493 13.09 -40.19 -12.65
N SER A 494 13.34 -40.48 -11.38
CA SER A 494 14.24 -41.56 -10.93
C SER A 494 13.59 -42.95 -10.93
N ALA A 495 12.26 -43.02 -11.12
CA ALA A 495 11.48 -44.25 -11.15
C ALA A 495 10.48 -44.24 -12.33
N PRO A 496 10.06 -45.42 -12.84
CA PRO A 496 9.00 -45.50 -13.83
C PRO A 496 7.72 -44.86 -13.27
N VAL A 497 7.27 -43.82 -13.95
CA VAL A 497 6.13 -42.98 -13.55
C VAL A 497 4.85 -43.60 -14.08
N ASP A 498 3.81 -43.66 -13.26
CA ASP A 498 2.46 -44.06 -13.67
C ASP A 498 2.05 -43.32 -14.97
N PRO A 499 1.52 -44.01 -16.00
CA PRO A 499 1.02 -43.37 -17.22
C PRO A 499 0.08 -42.17 -16.97
N GLN A 500 -0.76 -42.23 -15.92
CA GLN A 500 -1.60 -41.09 -15.54
C GLN A 500 -0.77 -39.92 -15.00
N ALA A 501 0.31 -40.22 -14.26
CA ALA A 501 1.27 -39.24 -13.77
C ALA A 501 2.12 -38.59 -14.86
N ILE A 502 2.31 -39.24 -16.01
CA ILE A 502 2.95 -38.62 -17.19
C ILE A 502 2.07 -37.51 -17.80
N SER A 503 0.74 -37.68 -17.78
CA SER A 503 -0.20 -36.72 -18.40
C SER A 503 -0.27 -35.36 -17.69
N GLY A 504 -0.12 -35.32 -16.36
CA GLY A 504 -0.13 -34.09 -15.55
C GLY A 504 1.21 -33.34 -15.52
N ARG A 505 2.27 -33.95 -16.06
CA ARG A 505 3.64 -33.44 -16.00
C ARG A 505 3.84 -32.03 -16.58
N PRO A 506 3.27 -31.66 -17.75
CA PRO A 506 3.42 -30.31 -18.29
C PRO A 506 2.84 -29.23 -17.37
N ILE A 507 1.73 -29.52 -16.70
CA ILE A 507 1.05 -28.61 -15.78
C ILE A 507 1.89 -28.47 -14.49
N GLY A 508 2.43 -29.57 -13.97
CA GLY A 508 3.37 -29.55 -12.86
C GLY A 508 4.62 -28.73 -13.16
N LEU A 509 5.19 -28.87 -14.36
CA LEU A 509 6.35 -28.09 -14.82
C LEU A 509 6.04 -26.59 -14.92
N LEU A 510 4.85 -26.23 -15.43
CA LEU A 510 4.42 -24.83 -15.50
C LEU A 510 4.34 -24.21 -14.10
N TRP A 511 3.65 -24.84 -13.17
CA TRP A 511 3.50 -24.33 -11.79
C TRP A 511 4.82 -24.33 -11.03
N ALA A 512 5.65 -25.37 -11.17
CA ALA A 512 6.98 -25.41 -10.56
C ALA A 512 7.86 -24.26 -11.08
N SER A 513 7.77 -23.94 -12.37
CA SER A 513 8.50 -22.82 -12.98
C SER A 513 8.00 -21.47 -12.46
N VAL A 514 6.68 -21.27 -12.37
CA VAL A 514 6.08 -20.04 -11.82
C VAL A 514 6.45 -19.87 -10.34
N ASN A 515 6.43 -20.95 -9.55
CA ASN A 515 6.84 -20.92 -8.14
C ASN A 515 8.32 -20.56 -8.00
N LEU A 516 9.19 -21.16 -8.81
CA LEU A 516 10.61 -20.86 -8.80
C LEU A 516 10.87 -19.40 -9.15
N ILE A 517 10.26 -18.88 -10.23
CA ILE A 517 10.36 -17.47 -10.63
C ILE A 517 9.90 -16.55 -9.50
N SER A 518 8.75 -16.86 -8.88
CA SER A 518 8.20 -16.10 -7.77
C SER A 518 9.14 -16.04 -6.56
N LEU A 519 9.74 -17.17 -6.19
CA LEU A 519 10.71 -17.24 -5.09
C LEU A 519 12.00 -16.47 -5.40
N LEU A 520 12.49 -16.54 -6.64
CA LEU A 520 13.66 -15.78 -7.07
C LEU A 520 13.40 -14.27 -7.05
N ILE A 521 12.21 -13.83 -7.45
CA ILE A 521 11.77 -12.43 -7.34
C ILE A 521 11.71 -12.00 -5.86
N ALA A 522 11.11 -12.82 -4.99
CA ALA A 522 11.03 -12.55 -3.56
C ALA A 522 12.42 -12.43 -2.91
N LEU A 523 13.34 -13.36 -3.21
CA LEU A 523 14.74 -13.32 -2.77
C LEU A 523 15.43 -12.05 -3.25
N ARG A 524 15.21 -11.67 -4.52
CA ARG A 524 15.81 -10.46 -5.08
C ARG A 524 15.26 -9.20 -4.41
N ALA A 525 13.99 -9.20 -4.02
CA ALA A 525 13.35 -8.11 -3.29
C ALA A 525 13.88 -7.97 -1.85
N CYS A 526 14.37 -9.05 -1.23
CA CYS A 526 15.01 -8.99 0.10
C CYS A 526 16.34 -8.21 0.13
N TRP A 527 16.99 -8.03 -1.03
CA TRP A 527 18.21 -7.24 -1.12
C TRP A 527 17.91 -5.75 -1.14
N ASP A 528 18.22 -5.07 -0.04
CA ASP A 528 18.07 -3.63 0.06
C ASP A 528 19.37 -2.92 -0.41
N PRO A 529 19.32 -2.08 -1.46
CA PRO A 529 20.51 -1.42 -2.02
C PRO A 529 21.02 -0.28 -1.11
N PRO A 530 22.31 0.11 -1.18
CA PRO A 530 22.80 1.30 -0.45
C PRO A 530 21.91 2.53 -0.69
N ALA A 531 21.71 3.33 0.37
CA ALA A 531 20.93 4.55 0.33
C ALA A 531 21.77 5.68 0.94
N SER A 532 22.51 6.39 0.09
CA SER A 532 23.40 7.49 0.50
C SER A 532 22.66 8.78 0.82
N ASP A 533 21.45 8.93 0.30
CA ASP A 533 20.59 10.09 0.47
C ASP A 533 19.21 9.64 0.94
N PRO A 534 18.82 9.92 2.19
CA PRO A 534 17.56 9.46 2.77
C PRO A 534 16.36 10.33 2.36
N ALA A 535 16.57 11.46 1.68
CA ALA A 535 15.49 12.34 1.25
C ALA A 535 14.62 11.69 0.16
N PRO A 536 13.29 11.83 0.19
CA PRO A 536 12.43 11.29 -0.85
C PRO A 536 12.53 12.15 -2.12
N TRP A 537 12.98 11.55 -3.22
CA TRP A 537 13.12 12.24 -4.51
C TRP A 537 11.83 12.13 -5.34
N GLN A 538 11.39 13.27 -5.87
CA GLN A 538 10.23 13.38 -6.74
C GLN A 538 10.67 13.54 -8.19
N GLN A 539 10.02 12.84 -9.11
CA GLN A 539 10.16 13.07 -10.55
C GLN A 539 9.29 14.25 -10.95
N LEU A 540 9.90 15.20 -11.66
CA LEU A 540 9.29 16.44 -12.10
C LEU A 540 9.64 16.68 -13.58
N ASP A 541 8.83 17.52 -14.22
CA ASP A 541 9.15 18.07 -15.55
C ASP A 541 8.83 19.57 -15.51
N CYS A 542 9.72 20.33 -14.88
CA CYS A 542 9.51 21.74 -14.58
C CYS A 542 10.54 22.60 -15.31
N PRO A 543 10.14 23.62 -16.09
CA PRO A 543 11.08 24.61 -16.59
C PRO A 543 11.70 25.37 -15.42
N ALA A 544 12.99 25.69 -15.54
CA ALA A 544 13.75 26.39 -14.53
C ALA A 544 14.82 27.27 -15.15
N TRP A 545 15.29 28.24 -14.37
CA TRP A 545 16.25 29.25 -14.77
C TRP A 545 17.41 29.30 -13.80
N LEU A 546 18.61 29.22 -14.37
CA LEU A 546 19.88 29.41 -13.68
C LEU A 546 20.33 30.85 -13.83
N SER A 547 20.43 31.56 -12.71
CA SER A 547 20.92 32.94 -12.66
C SER A 547 22.29 33.01 -12.00
N ASN A 548 23.19 33.81 -12.59
CA ASN A 548 24.46 34.18 -11.97
C ASN A 548 24.36 35.64 -11.50
N ILE A 549 25.16 36.03 -10.49
CA ILE A 549 25.14 37.38 -9.89
C ILE A 549 25.41 38.48 -10.95
N SER A 550 26.02 38.14 -12.08
CA SER A 550 26.45 39.09 -13.13
C SER A 550 26.30 38.57 -14.57
N GLY A 551 25.47 37.55 -14.83
CA GLY A 551 25.35 36.93 -16.18
C GLY A 551 23.92 36.62 -16.64
N PRO A 552 23.71 36.35 -17.95
CA PRO A 552 22.39 36.06 -18.51
C PRO A 552 21.81 34.76 -17.94
N SER A 553 20.49 34.80 -17.69
CA SER A 553 19.75 33.65 -17.16
C SER A 553 19.68 32.52 -18.19
N ARG A 554 20.00 31.29 -17.78
CA ARG A 554 19.99 30.10 -18.66
C ARG A 554 18.77 29.23 -18.38
N SER A 555 18.08 28.79 -19.43
CA SER A 555 16.95 27.86 -19.29
C SER A 555 17.44 26.42 -19.10
N CYS A 556 16.73 25.69 -18.26
CA CYS A 556 16.94 24.26 -18.02
C CYS A 556 15.61 23.61 -17.61
N THR A 557 15.60 22.29 -17.51
CA THR A 557 14.43 21.53 -17.05
C THR A 557 14.81 20.73 -15.82
N ILE A 558 14.06 20.87 -14.73
CA ILE A 558 14.18 20.01 -13.56
C ILE A 558 13.54 18.66 -13.88
N THR A 559 14.31 17.59 -13.76
CA THR A 559 13.86 16.20 -13.98
C THR A 559 13.57 15.47 -12.66
N ALA A 560 14.26 15.83 -11.58
CA ALA A 560 13.99 15.31 -10.25
C ALA A 560 14.37 16.32 -9.16
N MET A 561 13.69 16.29 -8.02
CA MET A 561 13.97 17.18 -6.90
C MET A 561 13.69 16.50 -5.56
N SER A 562 14.49 16.84 -4.55
CA SER A 562 14.22 16.56 -3.14
C SER A 562 14.62 17.78 -2.30
N GLU A 563 14.50 17.69 -0.99
CA GLU A 563 15.04 18.70 -0.07
C GLU A 563 16.58 18.67 0.06
N SER A 564 17.25 17.65 -0.49
CA SER A 564 18.71 17.50 -0.44
C SER A 564 19.36 17.99 -1.73
N GLY A 565 18.65 17.95 -2.86
CA GLY A 565 19.17 18.45 -4.13
C GLY A 565 18.16 18.44 -5.28
N VAL A 566 18.70 18.64 -6.48
CA VAL A 566 17.94 18.72 -7.72
C VAL A 566 18.73 18.11 -8.88
N GLU A 567 18.03 17.50 -9.83
CA GLU A 567 18.58 17.00 -11.08
C GLU A 567 17.99 17.78 -12.25
N LEU A 568 18.87 18.26 -13.13
CA LEU A 568 18.55 19.13 -14.25
C LEU A 568 18.96 18.49 -15.57
N MET A 569 18.16 18.77 -16.60
CA MET A 569 18.54 18.67 -18.00
C MET A 569 18.90 20.07 -18.50
N VAL A 570 20.15 20.25 -18.94
CA VAL A 570 20.65 21.54 -19.45
C VAL A 570 20.95 21.41 -20.96
N PRO A 571 20.34 22.24 -21.82
CA PRO A 571 20.65 22.24 -23.25
C PRO A 571 22.06 22.81 -23.51
N GLY A 572 22.86 22.14 -24.36
CA GLY A 572 24.11 22.70 -24.92
C GLY A 572 25.43 22.29 -24.23
N SER A 573 26.55 22.68 -24.84
CA SER A 573 27.93 22.27 -24.49
C SER A 573 28.64 23.17 -23.46
N GLU A 574 28.10 24.33 -23.09
CA GLU A 574 28.75 25.32 -22.21
C GLU A 574 28.36 25.19 -20.72
N LEU A 575 28.57 23.99 -20.18
CA LEU A 575 28.29 23.59 -18.79
C LEU A 575 29.48 23.83 -17.83
N GLN A 576 30.42 24.72 -18.17
CA GLN A 576 31.56 25.01 -17.31
C GLN A 576 31.14 26.00 -16.20
N ASN A 577 31.34 25.60 -14.94
CA ASN A 577 31.07 26.35 -13.70
C ASN A 577 29.59 26.61 -13.34
N LEU A 578 28.87 25.57 -12.88
CA LEU A 578 27.54 25.68 -12.24
C LEU A 578 27.60 26.00 -10.74
N THR A 579 28.79 25.97 -10.14
CA THR A 579 28.99 26.21 -8.70
C THR A 579 28.77 27.69 -8.38
N GLY A 580 27.87 28.00 -7.44
CA GLY A 580 27.59 29.37 -7.01
C GLY A 580 26.53 30.11 -7.83
N GLN A 581 25.80 29.40 -8.70
CA GLN A 581 24.61 29.92 -9.35
C GLN A 581 23.38 29.69 -8.46
N ASP A 582 22.35 30.50 -8.68
CA ASP A 582 21.03 30.33 -8.06
C ASP A 582 20.07 29.69 -9.05
N LEU A 583 19.24 28.77 -8.56
CA LEU A 583 18.18 28.13 -9.33
C LEU A 583 16.82 28.71 -8.94
N SER A 584 16.02 29.08 -9.94
CA SER A 584 14.63 29.53 -9.79
C SER A 584 13.71 28.76 -10.74
N TRP A 585 12.48 28.47 -10.32
CA TRP A 585 11.51 27.69 -11.11
C TRP A 585 10.05 28.08 -10.84
N CYS A 586 9.79 28.77 -9.73
CA CYS A 586 8.47 29.27 -9.38
C CYS A 586 8.60 30.51 -8.49
N GLN A 587 7.50 31.22 -8.27
CA GLN A 587 7.48 32.43 -7.42
C GLN A 587 7.39 32.10 -5.92
N GLN A 588 6.85 30.93 -5.57
CA GLN A 588 6.61 30.52 -4.18
C GLN A 588 7.89 30.15 -3.43
N VAL A 589 8.96 29.82 -4.15
CA VAL A 589 10.26 29.45 -3.58
C VAL A 589 11.30 30.47 -4.02
N PRO A 590 11.92 31.23 -3.09
CA PRO A 590 13.01 32.13 -3.45
C PRO A 590 14.16 31.38 -4.11
N ALA A 591 14.93 32.05 -4.97
CA ALA A 591 16.04 31.43 -5.67
C ALA A 591 17.03 30.78 -4.69
N ILE A 592 17.45 29.55 -5.00
CA ILE A 592 18.27 28.73 -4.10
C ILE A 592 19.66 28.50 -4.71
N PRO A 593 20.74 28.76 -3.95
CA PRO A 593 22.09 28.49 -4.41
C PRO A 593 22.35 27.00 -4.57
N ILE A 594 23.06 26.63 -5.63
CA ILE A 594 23.35 25.24 -5.99
C ILE A 594 24.85 24.93 -6.03
N SER A 595 25.19 23.66 -5.80
CA SER A 595 26.54 23.16 -6.01
C SER A 595 26.56 21.80 -6.70
N LEU A 596 27.54 21.62 -7.60
CA LEU A 596 27.64 20.44 -8.45
C LEU A 596 28.01 19.19 -7.67
N VAL A 597 27.26 18.11 -7.89
CA VAL A 597 27.53 16.78 -7.33
C VAL A 597 28.03 15.83 -8.41
N LYS A 598 27.32 15.74 -9.54
CA LYS A 598 27.67 14.83 -10.63
C LYS A 598 27.17 15.36 -11.96
N ARG A 599 27.89 15.07 -13.04
CA ARG A 599 27.49 15.39 -14.42
C ARG A 599 27.62 14.17 -15.32
N ARG A 600 26.67 13.98 -16.22
CA ARG A 600 26.73 12.99 -17.31
C ARG A 600 26.08 13.56 -18.56
N GLY A 601 26.89 13.98 -19.53
CA GLY A 601 26.39 14.67 -20.72
C GLY A 601 25.65 15.97 -20.33
N ASN A 602 24.37 16.04 -20.71
CA ASN A 602 23.46 17.16 -20.45
C ASN A 602 22.69 17.03 -19.13
N GLN A 603 22.83 15.90 -18.43
CA GLN A 603 22.21 15.68 -17.12
C GLN A 603 23.17 16.09 -16.00
N VAL A 604 22.65 16.84 -15.03
CA VAL A 604 23.42 17.37 -13.90
C VAL A 604 22.68 17.07 -12.61
N ALA A 605 23.38 16.50 -11.63
CA ALA A 605 22.92 16.37 -10.26
C ALA A 605 23.60 17.43 -9.39
N LEU A 606 22.79 18.17 -8.63
CA LEU A 606 23.17 19.29 -7.80
C LEU A 606 22.67 19.08 -6.37
N ARG A 607 23.34 19.70 -5.39
CA ARG A 607 22.88 19.80 -4.01
C ARG A 607 22.53 21.25 -3.68
N TRP A 608 21.59 21.45 -2.77
CA TRP A 608 21.26 22.79 -2.27
C TRP A 608 22.38 23.30 -1.36
N ALA A 609 22.87 24.51 -1.63
CA ALA A 609 23.90 25.17 -0.84
C ALA A 609 23.27 26.09 0.22
N MET A 610 22.36 25.52 1.03
CA MET A 610 21.66 26.23 2.11
C MET A 610 22.04 25.67 3.48
N ALA A 611 21.99 26.53 4.50
CA ALA A 611 22.07 26.09 5.88
C ALA A 611 20.76 25.39 6.31
N THR A 612 20.83 24.54 7.35
CA THR A 612 19.66 23.78 7.83
C THR A 612 18.49 24.66 8.26
N ASN A 613 18.77 25.84 8.84
CA ASN A 613 17.77 26.79 9.35
C ASN A 613 17.38 27.88 8.33
N ASP A 614 17.76 27.73 7.06
CA ASP A 614 17.44 28.72 6.03
C ASP A 614 15.92 28.76 5.76
N PRO A 615 15.25 29.92 5.80
CA PRO A 615 13.81 30.01 5.50
C PRO A 615 13.44 29.50 4.10
N ARG A 616 14.38 29.54 3.13
CA ARG A 616 14.19 28.96 1.79
C ARG A 616 13.98 27.46 1.83
N ARG A 617 14.54 26.75 2.82
CA ARG A 617 14.30 25.32 3.00
C ARG A 617 12.85 25.04 3.39
N GLN A 618 12.26 25.86 4.25
CA GLN A 618 10.84 25.72 4.57
C GLN A 618 9.96 25.99 3.34
N ALA A 619 10.28 27.03 2.55
CA ALA A 619 9.60 27.32 1.28
C ALA A 619 9.67 26.12 0.31
N LEU A 620 10.85 25.51 0.18
CA LEU A 620 11.06 24.32 -0.64
C LEU A 620 10.22 23.13 -0.17
N ILE A 621 10.21 22.81 1.13
CA ILE A 621 9.41 21.71 1.70
C ILE A 621 7.91 21.93 1.44
N ARG A 622 7.44 23.17 1.62
CA ARG A 622 6.04 23.56 1.37
C ARG A 622 5.65 23.33 -0.08
N TRP A 623 6.51 23.75 -1.00
CA TRP A 623 6.28 23.58 -2.42
C TRP A 623 6.36 22.10 -2.83
N LEU A 624 7.34 21.36 -2.31
CA LEU A 624 7.53 19.95 -2.64
C LEU A 624 6.41 19.05 -2.11
N TYR A 625 5.79 19.35 -0.97
CA TYR A 625 4.90 18.38 -0.33
C TYR A 625 3.50 18.92 0.02
N GLY A 626 3.34 20.25 0.09
CA GLY A 626 2.12 20.89 0.58
C GLY A 626 1.20 21.44 -0.51
N ARG A 627 1.58 21.40 -1.79
CA ARG A 627 0.76 21.97 -2.88
C ARG A 627 -0.53 21.16 -3.09
N PRO A 628 -1.70 21.82 -3.24
CA PRO A 628 -2.93 21.16 -3.63
C PRO A 628 -2.75 20.36 -4.94
N GLY A 629 -3.27 19.13 -4.97
CA GLY A 629 -3.28 18.30 -6.18
C GLY A 629 -1.90 17.79 -6.63
N CYS A 630 -0.85 17.89 -5.81
CA CYS A 630 0.49 17.48 -6.23
C CYS A 630 0.70 15.96 -6.29
N TRP A 631 -0.18 15.17 -5.66
CA TRP A 631 -0.10 13.71 -5.59
C TRP A 631 -1.08 13.05 -6.57
N PRO A 632 -0.62 12.58 -7.76
CA PRO A 632 -1.50 12.00 -8.75
C PRO A 632 -1.96 10.58 -8.39
N ASP A 633 -3.09 10.16 -8.97
CA ASP A 633 -3.41 8.74 -9.12
C ASP A 633 -2.48 8.15 -10.19
N ARG A 634 -1.62 7.21 -9.77
CA ARG A 634 -0.66 6.58 -10.67
C ARG A 634 -1.31 5.41 -11.39
N GLU A 635 -0.96 5.22 -12.65
CA GLU A 635 -1.38 4.05 -13.43
C GLU A 635 -0.19 3.12 -13.63
N ALA A 636 -0.41 1.82 -13.45
CA ALA A 636 0.59 0.82 -13.79
C ALA A 636 0.70 0.71 -15.31
N HIS A 637 1.93 0.67 -15.83
CA HIS A 637 2.18 0.34 -17.23
C HIS A 637 1.72 -1.10 -17.57
N GLY A 638 1.55 -1.41 -18.85
CA GLY A 638 0.98 -2.68 -19.32
C GLY A 638 1.70 -3.92 -18.74
N GLU A 639 0.91 -4.90 -18.27
CA GLU A 639 1.41 -6.06 -17.51
C GLU A 639 2.51 -6.85 -18.22
N TRP A 640 2.43 -7.03 -19.54
CA TRP A 640 3.43 -7.80 -20.29
C TRP A 640 4.79 -7.12 -20.32
N GLN A 641 4.82 -5.79 -20.46
CA GLN A 641 6.07 -5.02 -20.42
C GLN A 641 6.66 -5.03 -19.01
N ALA A 642 5.81 -4.84 -17.99
CA ALA A 642 6.21 -4.96 -16.60
C ALA A 642 6.77 -6.35 -16.28
N LEU A 643 6.20 -7.43 -16.84
CA LEU A 643 6.67 -8.79 -16.66
C LEU A 643 8.07 -8.99 -17.25
N LEU A 644 8.29 -8.54 -18.49
CA LEU A 644 9.60 -8.64 -19.13
C LEU A 644 10.67 -7.87 -18.35
N VAL A 645 10.34 -6.68 -17.86
CA VAL A 645 11.23 -5.91 -16.99
C VAL A 645 11.49 -6.70 -15.70
N LEU A 646 10.46 -7.18 -15.01
CA LEU A 646 10.60 -7.93 -13.75
C LEU A 646 11.46 -9.19 -13.91
N LEU A 647 11.24 -9.98 -14.96
CA LEU A 647 12.05 -11.17 -15.25
C LEU A 647 13.51 -10.80 -15.52
N SER A 648 13.75 -9.69 -16.21
CA SER A 648 15.12 -9.20 -16.43
C SER A 648 15.82 -8.84 -15.11
N ARG A 649 15.08 -8.45 -14.06
CA ARG A 649 15.63 -8.09 -12.74
C ARG A 649 16.14 -9.28 -11.93
N ILE A 650 15.66 -10.48 -12.24
CA ILE A 650 16.16 -11.73 -11.65
C ILE A 650 17.64 -11.91 -12.06
N VAL A 651 17.96 -11.63 -13.33
CA VAL A 651 19.31 -11.82 -13.89
C VAL A 651 20.18 -10.57 -13.75
N ARG A 652 19.59 -9.38 -13.96
CA ARG A 652 20.28 -8.08 -13.93
C ARG A 652 19.71 -7.22 -12.80
N PRO A 653 20.37 -7.20 -11.63
CA PRO A 653 20.02 -6.33 -10.52
C PRO A 653 19.75 -4.89 -10.96
N ALA A 654 18.71 -4.26 -10.41
CA ALA A 654 18.57 -2.82 -10.50
C ALA A 654 19.82 -2.11 -9.95
N ALA A 655 20.23 -1.03 -10.61
CA ALA A 655 21.34 -0.21 -10.14
C ALA A 655 21.00 0.38 -8.76
N ALA A 656 22.00 0.48 -7.88
CA ALA A 656 21.81 1.14 -6.60
C ALA A 656 21.41 2.60 -6.84
N PRO A 657 20.40 3.13 -6.11
CA PRO A 657 20.01 4.52 -6.25
C PRO A 657 21.19 5.47 -5.99
N GLY A 658 21.36 6.45 -6.87
CA GLY A 658 22.44 7.42 -6.76
C GLY A 658 22.22 8.64 -7.66
N PRO A 659 23.15 9.61 -7.69
CA PRO A 659 23.00 10.78 -8.53
C PRO A 659 22.85 10.39 -10.01
N LEU A 660 21.79 10.92 -10.64
CA LEU A 660 21.31 10.64 -12.01
C LEU A 660 20.66 9.25 -12.21
N HIS A 661 20.45 8.49 -11.14
CA HIS A 661 19.74 7.21 -11.11
C HIS A 661 18.97 7.10 -9.79
N ARG A 662 18.11 8.08 -9.52
CA ARG A 662 17.34 8.16 -8.27
C ARG A 662 16.15 7.20 -8.30
N SER A 663 15.77 6.68 -7.14
CA SER A 663 14.44 6.11 -6.94
C SER A 663 13.47 7.28 -6.77
N VAL A 664 12.57 7.47 -7.73
CA VAL A 664 11.72 8.66 -7.82
C VAL A 664 10.24 8.29 -7.85
N MET A 665 9.43 9.12 -7.22
CA MET A 665 7.97 9.06 -7.32
C MET A 665 7.46 10.24 -8.14
N ARG A 666 6.50 10.01 -9.04
CA ARG A 666 5.99 11.06 -9.91
C ARG A 666 5.14 12.06 -9.12
N GLN A 667 5.44 13.34 -9.28
CA GLN A 667 4.63 14.44 -8.77
C GLN A 667 3.95 15.18 -9.92
N GLN A 668 2.76 15.71 -9.67
CA GLN A 668 2.03 16.56 -10.63
C GLN A 668 2.37 18.03 -10.40
N LEU A 669 2.61 18.75 -11.50
CA LEU A 669 2.68 20.21 -11.51
C LEU A 669 1.28 20.71 -11.90
N SER A 670 0.65 21.45 -10.98
CA SER A 670 -0.64 22.12 -11.17
C SER A 670 -0.51 23.35 -12.04
#